data_AF-A0A6A0HZU4-F1
#
_entry.id   AF-A0A6A0HZU4-F1
#
_cell.length_a   1.000
_cell.length_b   1.000
_cell.length_c   1.000
_cell.angle_alpha   90.00
_cell.angle_beta   90.00
_cell.angle_gamma   90.00
#
_symmetry.space_group_name_H-M   'P 1'
#
loop_
_entity.id
_entity.type
_entity.pdbx_description
1 polymer ?
#
loop_
_entity_poly.entity_id
_entity_poly.type
_entity_poly.pdbx_seq_one_letter_code
_entity_poly.pdbx_strand_id
1 'polypeptide(L)'
;MRKIFHLLTIPLILALSLLLLHEPGFSEEKSGKKGQTLAKPTVIDVETVDGNRIFNYLNNRGAWCFHNNPVGFGMQWPGQSGHSIDYASGIWVAGLVNGAIRTACAEFTYEFQPGNINPDGTPDDANSPRHQVLKIQKGDLLDEGFSNPDYTAWVEDLYQLGAPIQRDANGNPILSATGKRIPAIIGDQMLWMVYNDGNPGDHALFGTPPIGLEVQNTIWVFNRPDAFGDMMFVKFLVINKGQNNLENAYVGLWFDIDLGDSNDDLVMCDTTLSLAAFWNDGDDTDYQPPPAIGADFFQGPIVPSPGDTANVSGRKIPDYKNLGMTSFAKYIRGGPPDTQDPELASEAYNFMLGLNGLGVEIIDPTTGRPTKFVNVSDPEAGTGWVDGVELEPADRRMLMNTGPFTLDRWVDTDGDGLAEVGEPGVQEIVAAVLIAQGTNAKNSVTRLKQADVSAQLAYDLNFALPPSPSIPNVTVHNLDREVLLTWDGAVESYEAADRVDVDDEGNPTYYTFQGYNIYQVDAPTVGPGVTVLKLATYDVADGVGDIKDFVFSEEFGETVEATVQRAPDTGLQRYYRITSNALQGGNPLSNWNNYWFVVTAYGYNPHGIPRILESPMTTITVQPKPAAGGLQTKSNFNQMIAAIGPDTTFNATHTTTGSLSDGQLEVYVVDPSQVTGREYRVIFEVVQGRTVWHLERIDPSGPVRVLSNQTNQAGDESYTIADGLLVKAIGPPNDFKRFLCTANGAGPITPPVMGAFAFNSSGFPTSDGLPVEADVNDRPPANQQVGGGRWGIQTGEVGGFDYELFISRTTRDGARWGRIVPYDFEIRFTAAGSVALYPLDFSGLPNHVVIQVPFELWRIGDSRNPDPSDDLRLIPYIIDNNENGVFDLSGTDHTISGGDNDPETDWIYWMLPNNQSPGDAGYQAFVTSVTTNPAGYEFGSDCVEIMARMVLVNFNAGSVSDPTFPANVNQAMPETGTIFQILSTKTNQPVDLYTFNTAGFEAEATAQAAKSAAQLVNIFPNPYLGQNRGEVNPVDRYMTLTHLPDGAVVRIFTLAGDLIQTLDDAARAQQGTLGTGTARWNLRNESDVPVASGMYFIHVDMGALGAKVLKAAVFMPEERLDKF
;
A
#
# COMPACT_ATOMS: atom_id res chain seq x y z
N MET A 1 -30.33 1.43 78.34
CA MET A 1 -31.78 1.52 78.66
C MET A 1 -32.51 2.13 77.47
N ARG A 2 -33.67 1.55 77.09
CA ARG A 2 -34.91 2.16 76.58
C ARG A 2 -34.86 3.44 75.69
N LYS A 3 -35.31 3.27 74.42
CA LYS A 3 -36.44 3.93 73.70
C LYS A 3 -36.60 5.47 73.83
N ILE A 4 -36.90 6.27 72.79
CA ILE A 4 -38.08 6.36 71.87
C ILE A 4 -37.62 7.30 70.69
N PHE A 5 -37.66 7.00 69.37
CA PHE A 5 -38.79 7.01 68.39
C PHE A 5 -39.42 8.42 68.14
N HIS A 6 -39.88 8.88 66.96
CA HIS A 6 -40.00 8.35 65.58
C HIS A 6 -40.19 9.52 64.54
N LEU A 7 -40.47 9.21 63.26
CA LEU A 7 -40.98 10.11 62.17
C LEU A 7 -40.12 11.30 61.67
N LEU A 8 -39.48 11.14 60.50
CA LEU A 8 -39.16 12.22 59.54
C LEU A 8 -38.69 11.65 58.16
N THR A 9 -39.62 11.39 57.24
CA THR A 9 -39.38 11.11 55.80
C THR A 9 -40.62 11.50 55.00
N ILE A 10 -40.45 11.88 53.72
CA ILE A 10 -41.48 12.41 52.79
C ILE A 10 -41.89 13.86 53.15
N PRO A 11 -41.64 14.92 52.33
CA PRO A 11 -41.52 14.96 50.86
C PRO A 11 -40.38 15.85 50.25
N LEU A 12 -39.60 15.32 49.29
CA LEU A 12 -38.68 16.15 48.45
C LEU A 12 -38.52 15.64 47.00
N ILE A 13 -39.47 14.86 46.48
CA ILE A 13 -39.34 14.13 45.20
C ILE A 13 -40.25 14.72 44.09
N LEU A 14 -41.01 15.79 44.35
CA LEU A 14 -42.09 16.25 43.45
C LEU A 14 -41.78 17.50 42.60
N ALA A 15 -40.51 17.87 42.42
CA ALA A 15 -40.11 19.11 41.72
C ALA A 15 -39.16 18.92 40.53
N LEU A 16 -38.82 17.68 40.16
CA LEU A 16 -37.78 17.38 39.16
C LEU A 16 -38.28 16.54 37.95
N SER A 17 -39.59 16.56 37.68
CA SER A 17 -40.24 15.65 36.70
C SER A 17 -41.08 16.33 35.60
N LEU A 18 -40.87 17.63 35.35
CA LEU A 18 -41.37 18.31 34.15
C LEU A 18 -40.29 19.20 33.53
N LEU A 19 -39.59 18.69 32.51
CA LEU A 19 -39.05 19.37 31.31
C LEU A 19 -37.86 18.59 30.69
N LEU A 20 -38.14 17.40 30.16
CA LEU A 20 -37.32 16.75 29.14
C LEU A 20 -38.24 16.13 28.10
N LEU A 21 -38.21 16.69 26.89
CA LEU A 21 -38.67 16.19 25.57
C LEU A 21 -39.13 17.39 24.73
N HIS A 22 -38.28 17.80 23.78
CA HIS A 22 -38.58 18.37 22.44
C HIS A 22 -37.27 18.95 21.87
N GLU A 23 -36.67 18.25 20.90
CA GLU A 23 -35.91 18.93 19.84
C GLU A 23 -36.93 19.48 18.81
N PRO A 24 -36.65 20.58 18.09
CA PRO A 24 -35.77 20.47 16.91
C PRO A 24 -34.91 21.70 16.56
N GLY A 25 -33.76 21.45 15.94
CA GLY A 25 -33.16 22.29 14.88
C GLY A 25 -32.53 23.63 15.29
N PHE A 26 -31.26 23.82 14.92
CA PHE A 26 -30.62 25.14 14.89
C PHE A 26 -30.29 25.56 13.45
N SER A 27 -30.90 26.65 13.00
CA SER A 27 -30.33 27.51 11.96
C SER A 27 -29.31 28.46 12.58
N GLU A 28 -28.46 29.07 11.74
CA GLU A 28 -27.61 30.18 12.16
C GLU A 28 -28.45 31.33 12.77
N GLU A 29 -27.97 31.92 13.88
CA GLU A 29 -28.00 33.37 14.02
C GLU A 29 -26.88 33.89 14.94
N LYS A 30 -26.22 34.97 14.52
CA LYS A 30 -25.10 35.59 15.25
C LYS A 30 -25.60 36.46 16.40
N SER A 31 -25.15 36.20 17.63
CA SER A 31 -25.21 37.17 18.73
C SER A 31 -24.03 37.04 19.68
N GLY A 32 -22.99 37.83 19.45
CA GLY A 32 -21.81 37.83 20.31
C GLY A 32 -21.96 38.73 21.54
N LYS A 33 -21.41 38.29 22.68
CA LYS A 33 -20.68 39.18 23.61
C LYS A 33 -19.83 38.43 24.64
N LYS A 34 -18.52 38.63 24.52
CA LYS A 34 -17.51 38.68 25.60
C LYS A 34 -17.37 37.46 26.51
N GLY A 35 -16.52 36.54 26.07
CA GLY A 35 -15.19 36.39 26.70
C GLY A 35 -15.15 36.23 28.22
N GLN A 36 -15.47 35.02 28.67
CA GLN A 36 -14.77 34.41 29.80
C GLN A 36 -14.14 33.12 29.28
N THR A 37 -12.86 33.20 28.94
CA THR A 37 -12.03 32.01 28.77
C THR A 37 -11.95 31.30 30.12
N LEU A 38 -12.32 30.02 30.14
CA LEU A 38 -11.91 29.13 31.21
C LEU A 38 -10.38 28.97 31.07
N ALA A 39 -9.62 29.59 31.98
CA ALA A 39 -8.18 29.38 32.01
C ALA A 39 -7.90 27.91 32.37
N LYS A 40 -7.14 27.19 31.52
CA LYS A 40 -6.54 25.89 31.87
C LYS A 40 -5.75 26.08 33.19
N PRO A 41 -6.01 25.30 34.25
CA PRO A 41 -5.22 25.35 35.46
C PRO A 41 -4.15 24.24 35.50
N THR A 42 -3.14 24.32 34.63
CA THR A 42 -1.85 23.59 34.79
C THR A 42 -0.74 24.26 33.99
N VAL A 43 0.46 24.33 34.59
CA VAL A 43 1.73 24.70 33.92
C VAL A 43 2.22 23.56 33.01
N ILE A 44 1.91 22.31 33.39
CA ILE A 44 2.32 21.12 32.66
C ILE A 44 1.31 20.85 31.54
N ASP A 45 1.81 20.79 30.32
CA ASP A 45 1.09 20.35 29.14
C ASP A 45 1.60 18.95 28.76
N VAL A 46 0.69 18.05 28.38
CA VAL A 46 0.94 16.62 28.20
C VAL A 46 0.31 16.19 26.89
N GLU A 47 1.09 15.52 26.05
CA GLU A 47 0.68 15.04 24.73
C GLU A 47 1.16 13.60 24.48
N THR A 48 0.66 12.99 23.41
CA THR A 48 0.98 11.59 23.04
C THR A 48 1.79 11.48 21.76
N VAL A 49 2.78 10.59 21.75
CA VAL A 49 3.27 9.95 20.53
C VAL A 49 2.36 8.76 20.24
N ASP A 50 1.76 8.73 19.06
CA ASP A 50 0.80 7.68 18.62
C ASP A 50 0.79 7.47 17.10
N GLY A 51 1.87 7.88 16.42
CA GLY A 51 2.01 7.77 14.96
C GLY A 51 2.44 6.41 14.43
N ASN A 52 2.87 5.48 15.29
CA ASN A 52 3.28 4.11 14.93
C ASN A 52 2.86 3.10 16.01
N ARG A 53 3.58 1.97 16.17
CA ARG A 53 3.25 0.95 17.18
C ARG A 53 3.73 1.29 18.60
N ILE A 54 4.34 2.47 18.81
CA ILE A 54 4.57 3.03 20.14
C ILE A 54 3.41 3.95 20.51
N PHE A 55 2.91 3.83 21.74
CA PHE A 55 2.02 4.82 22.33
C PHE A 55 2.65 5.36 23.61
N ASN A 56 2.99 6.64 23.65
CA ASN A 56 3.83 7.23 24.71
C ASN A 56 3.31 8.60 25.16
N TYR A 57 3.25 8.84 26.48
CA TYR A 57 2.97 10.15 27.07
C TYR A 57 4.26 10.94 27.31
N LEU A 58 4.26 12.23 27.00
CA LEU A 58 5.38 13.14 27.25
C LEU A 58 4.90 14.51 27.74
N ASN A 59 5.83 15.34 28.26
CA ASN A 59 5.49 16.66 28.79
C ASN A 59 6.47 17.78 28.38
N ASN A 60 6.02 19.02 28.57
CA ASN A 60 6.80 20.25 28.38
C ASN A 60 7.80 20.57 29.53
N ARG A 61 8.28 19.57 30.28
CA ARG A 61 9.26 19.69 31.37
C ARG A 61 10.43 18.70 31.26
N GLY A 62 10.65 18.13 30.09
CA GLY A 62 11.80 17.26 29.80
C GLY A 62 11.61 15.77 30.06
N ALA A 63 10.39 15.33 30.47
CA ALA A 63 10.03 13.93 30.39
C ALA A 63 9.60 13.60 28.95
N TRP A 64 10.41 12.81 28.23
CA TRP A 64 9.97 12.22 26.96
C TRP A 64 9.16 10.95 27.17
N CYS A 65 9.17 10.36 28.36
CA CYS A 65 8.25 9.31 28.80
C CYS A 65 7.73 9.69 30.20
N PHE A 66 6.41 9.85 30.34
CA PHE A 66 5.79 10.56 31.48
C PHE A 66 4.78 9.70 32.25
N HIS A 67 5.22 9.02 33.32
CA HIS A 67 4.38 8.15 34.17
C HIS A 67 3.16 8.83 34.85
N ASN A 68 3.21 10.13 35.15
CA ASN A 68 2.20 10.86 35.94
C ASN A 68 0.94 11.22 35.11
N ASN A 69 0.41 10.24 34.40
CA ASN A 69 -0.72 10.34 33.48
C ASN A 69 -1.88 9.41 33.92
N PRO A 70 -3.03 9.36 33.21
CA PRO A 70 -4.19 8.57 33.61
C PRO A 70 -4.03 7.03 33.64
N VAL A 71 -3.05 6.45 32.92
CA VAL A 71 -2.79 4.99 32.93
C VAL A 71 -1.72 4.57 33.95
N GLY A 72 -0.80 5.47 34.32
CA GLY A 72 0.13 5.30 35.44
C GLY A 72 1.57 4.87 35.10
N PHE A 73 1.88 4.71 33.81
CA PHE A 73 3.20 4.48 33.21
C PHE A 73 3.26 5.24 31.87
N GLY A 74 4.44 5.60 31.39
CA GLY A 74 4.58 6.54 30.27
C GLY A 74 4.40 5.93 28.88
N MET A 75 5.03 4.78 28.60
CA MET A 75 5.00 4.13 27.27
C MET A 75 4.31 2.76 27.28
N GLN A 76 3.61 2.48 26.18
CA GLN A 76 3.00 1.19 25.85
C GLN A 76 3.51 0.68 24.51
N TRP A 77 3.73 -0.63 24.48
CA TRP A 77 4.01 -1.38 23.26
C TRP A 77 3.39 -2.79 23.38
N PRO A 78 2.67 -3.32 22.37
CA PRO A 78 2.06 -2.61 21.25
C PRO A 78 1.32 -1.34 21.70
N GLY A 79 1.26 -0.32 20.83
CA GLY A 79 0.57 0.92 21.15
C GLY A 79 -0.88 0.68 21.55
N GLN A 80 -1.28 1.24 22.69
CA GLN A 80 -2.61 1.07 23.31
C GLN A 80 -2.93 -0.38 23.77
N SER A 81 -1.94 -1.26 23.93
CA SER A 81 -2.12 -2.61 24.51
C SER A 81 -2.59 -2.58 25.97
N GLY A 82 -2.24 -1.53 26.71
CA GLY A 82 -2.34 -1.48 28.17
C GLY A 82 -1.16 -2.11 28.92
N HIS A 83 -0.14 -2.60 28.21
CA HIS A 83 1.07 -3.20 28.80
C HIS A 83 2.17 -2.12 28.88
N SER A 84 2.90 -2.05 30.00
CA SER A 84 4.01 -1.10 30.19
C SER A 84 5.26 -1.55 29.41
N ILE A 85 6.03 -0.61 28.88
CA ILE A 85 7.37 -0.89 28.35
C ILE A 85 8.44 0.15 28.74
N ASP A 86 8.05 1.35 29.16
CA ASP A 86 8.92 2.39 29.73
C ASP A 86 8.05 3.13 30.75
N TYR A 87 8.47 3.14 32.02
CA TYR A 87 7.72 3.77 33.08
C TYR A 87 7.87 5.28 33.01
N ALA A 88 9.13 5.75 33.06
CA ALA A 88 9.47 7.16 33.01
C ALA A 88 10.90 7.35 32.46
N SER A 89 11.08 8.33 31.56
CA SER A 89 12.38 8.60 30.95
C SER A 89 12.55 10.08 30.60
N GLY A 90 13.79 10.58 30.63
CA GLY A 90 14.08 12.00 30.50
C GLY A 90 15.56 12.36 30.35
N ILE A 91 15.82 13.64 30.06
CA ILE A 91 17.17 14.17 29.84
C ILE A 91 17.83 14.61 31.15
N TRP A 92 19.11 14.26 31.31
CA TRP A 92 19.99 14.73 32.38
C TRP A 92 21.15 15.52 31.79
N VAL A 93 21.44 16.70 32.32
CA VAL A 93 22.64 17.47 31.96
C VAL A 93 23.37 17.88 33.24
N ALA A 94 24.66 17.57 33.34
CA ALA A 94 25.46 17.94 34.51
C ALA A 94 26.90 18.29 34.14
N GLY A 95 27.55 19.08 34.99
CA GLY A 95 28.93 19.53 34.80
C GLY A 95 29.38 20.46 35.90
N LEU A 96 30.45 21.22 35.64
CA LEU A 96 31.05 22.13 36.60
C LEU A 96 30.89 23.59 36.17
N VAL A 97 30.34 24.42 37.06
CA VAL A 97 30.37 25.89 36.94
C VAL A 97 31.29 26.43 38.03
N ASN A 98 32.40 27.04 37.63
CA ASN A 98 33.45 27.55 38.54
C ASN A 98 33.95 26.47 39.53
N GLY A 99 34.05 25.22 39.08
CA GLY A 99 34.50 24.06 39.88
C GLY A 99 33.45 23.47 40.84
N ALA A 100 32.21 23.97 40.86
CA ALA A 100 31.11 23.38 41.62
C ALA A 100 30.13 22.64 40.70
N ILE A 101 29.64 21.48 41.14
CA ILE A 101 28.68 20.67 40.38
C ILE A 101 27.39 21.46 40.13
N ARG A 102 26.84 21.29 38.94
CA ARG A 102 25.51 21.73 38.51
C ARG A 102 24.82 20.57 37.81
N THR A 103 23.51 20.45 38.03
CA THR A 103 22.61 19.50 37.37
C THR A 103 21.49 20.28 36.69
N ALA A 104 20.84 19.65 35.72
CA ALA A 104 19.52 20.01 35.22
C ALA A 104 18.92 18.70 34.69
N CYS A 105 18.09 18.06 35.51
CA CYS A 105 17.62 16.69 35.25
C CYS A 105 16.08 16.58 35.22
N ALA A 106 15.61 15.67 34.37
CA ALA A 106 14.24 15.19 34.32
C ALA A 106 14.21 13.69 34.68
N GLU A 107 13.49 13.36 35.75
CA GLU A 107 13.37 12.01 36.30
C GLU A 107 11.89 11.78 36.72
N PHE A 108 11.64 11.27 37.93
CA PHE A 108 10.30 11.27 38.54
C PHE A 108 9.78 12.70 38.83
N THR A 109 10.70 13.65 38.97
CA THR A 109 10.43 15.09 39.06
C THR A 109 11.40 15.87 38.15
N TYR A 110 11.17 17.17 37.95
CA TYR A 110 11.78 17.93 36.86
C TYR A 110 12.41 19.23 37.34
N GLU A 111 13.73 19.38 37.17
CA GLU A 111 14.44 20.66 37.39
C GLU A 111 14.15 21.70 36.30
N PHE A 112 13.45 21.29 35.23
CA PHE A 112 13.00 22.15 34.14
C PHE A 112 11.55 22.64 34.34
N GLN A 113 11.27 23.83 33.81
CA GLN A 113 9.93 24.38 33.59
C GLN A 113 9.69 24.62 32.08
N PRO A 114 8.43 24.78 31.63
CA PRO A 114 8.12 25.08 30.24
C PRO A 114 8.66 26.44 29.76
N GLY A 115 9.05 26.51 28.50
CA GLY A 115 9.39 27.75 27.80
C GLY A 115 10.88 28.01 27.61
N ASN A 116 11.18 29.09 26.89
CA ASN A 116 12.55 29.54 26.60
C ASN A 116 13.13 30.43 27.72
N ILE A 117 14.44 30.67 27.65
CA ILE A 117 15.12 31.75 28.38
C ILE A 117 15.13 33.00 27.49
N ASN A 118 14.78 34.14 28.07
CA ASN A 118 14.75 35.45 27.41
C ASN A 118 16.17 35.99 27.15
N PRO A 119 16.34 36.94 26.21
CA PRO A 119 17.65 37.54 25.90
C PRO A 119 18.36 38.23 27.08
N ASP A 120 17.65 38.56 28.16
CA ASP A 120 18.22 39.11 29.39
C ASP A 120 18.72 38.04 30.39
N GLY A 121 18.56 36.75 30.05
CA GLY A 121 18.93 35.60 30.87
C GLY A 121 17.91 35.21 31.93
N THR A 122 16.70 35.81 31.93
CA THR A 122 15.58 35.36 32.77
C THR A 122 14.75 34.30 32.05
N PRO A 123 14.15 33.32 32.75
CA PRO A 123 13.16 32.45 32.13
C PRO A 123 11.90 33.22 31.73
N ASP A 124 11.23 32.79 30.65
CA ASP A 124 9.90 33.32 30.30
C ASP A 124 8.77 32.74 31.17
N ASP A 125 7.55 33.29 31.07
CA ASP A 125 6.40 32.83 31.84
C ASP A 125 6.00 31.40 31.46
N ALA A 126 6.23 30.46 32.38
CA ALA A 126 5.84 29.05 32.27
C ALA A 126 4.33 28.82 32.02
N ASN A 127 3.46 29.83 32.23
CA ASN A 127 2.02 29.78 31.94
C ASN A 127 1.66 30.31 30.54
N SER A 128 2.64 30.74 29.75
CA SER A 128 2.43 31.24 28.39
C SER A 128 1.84 30.13 27.50
N PRO A 129 0.79 30.41 26.69
CA PRO A 129 0.25 29.44 25.74
C PRO A 129 1.24 29.06 24.63
N ARG A 130 2.39 29.77 24.54
CA ARG A 130 3.48 29.46 23.62
C ARG A 130 4.34 28.27 24.08
N HIS A 131 4.17 27.79 25.32
CA HIS A 131 4.99 26.73 25.92
C HIS A 131 4.25 25.38 25.97
N GLN A 132 3.29 25.18 25.06
CA GLN A 132 2.62 23.90 24.82
C GLN A 132 3.53 22.91 24.09
N VAL A 133 3.18 21.62 24.12
CA VAL A 133 3.76 20.65 23.19
C VAL A 133 3.03 20.82 21.86
N LEU A 134 3.76 20.96 20.75
CA LEU A 134 3.16 20.95 19.41
C LEU A 134 3.16 19.54 18.84
N LYS A 135 2.04 19.10 18.24
CA LYS A 135 1.91 17.82 17.53
C LYS A 135 1.43 18.02 16.09
N ILE A 136 2.24 17.57 15.13
CA ILE A 136 1.93 17.61 13.69
C ILE A 136 2.08 16.23 13.04
N GLN A 137 1.33 16.01 11.97
CA GLN A 137 1.40 14.81 11.15
C GLN A 137 1.68 15.17 9.69
N LYS A 138 2.25 14.25 8.93
CA LYS A 138 2.62 14.46 7.52
C LYS A 138 1.43 14.81 6.63
N GLY A 139 0.22 14.36 7.00
CA GLY A 139 -1.03 14.76 6.36
C GLY A 139 -1.36 16.25 6.46
N ASP A 140 -0.90 16.94 7.53
CA ASP A 140 -1.15 18.37 7.73
C ASP A 140 -0.49 19.24 6.64
N LEU A 141 0.56 18.73 5.97
CA LEU A 141 1.18 19.42 4.83
C LEU A 141 0.26 19.54 3.60
N LEU A 142 -0.80 18.71 3.53
CA LEU A 142 -1.76 18.69 2.42
C LEU A 142 -3.01 19.53 2.71
N ASP A 143 -3.20 19.98 3.95
CA ASP A 143 -4.36 20.77 4.34
C ASP A 143 -4.13 22.28 4.16
N GLU A 144 -4.51 22.81 3.01
CA GLU A 144 -4.51 24.26 2.74
C GLU A 144 -5.40 25.07 3.72
N GLY A 145 -6.30 24.41 4.45
CA GLY A 145 -7.16 25.02 5.47
C GLY A 145 -6.50 25.23 6.84
N PHE A 146 -5.35 24.60 7.10
CA PHE A 146 -4.65 24.62 8.39
C PHE A 146 -5.55 24.27 9.59
N SER A 147 -6.33 23.19 9.46
CA SER A 147 -7.28 22.75 10.49
C SER A 147 -6.61 22.26 11.79
N ASN A 148 -5.37 21.80 11.72
CA ASN A 148 -4.54 21.54 12.90
C ASN A 148 -4.07 22.88 13.53
N PRO A 149 -4.48 23.21 14.78
CA PRO A 149 -4.06 24.44 15.44
C PRO A 149 -2.56 24.45 15.78
N ASP A 150 -1.94 23.30 16.04
CA ASP A 150 -0.52 23.21 16.39
C ASP A 150 0.36 23.48 15.18
N TYR A 151 -0.02 23.00 14.00
CA TYR A 151 0.61 23.40 12.74
C TYR A 151 0.62 24.92 12.58
N THR A 152 -0.54 25.56 12.85
CA THR A 152 -0.66 27.03 12.74
C THR A 152 0.25 27.73 13.76
N ALA A 153 0.26 27.28 15.01
CA ALA A 153 1.13 27.82 16.05
C ALA A 153 2.62 27.65 15.69
N TRP A 154 3.01 26.52 15.12
CA TRP A 154 4.37 26.22 14.65
C TRP A 154 4.87 27.26 13.65
N VAL A 155 4.12 27.50 12.57
CA VAL A 155 4.58 28.31 11.42
C VAL A 155 4.38 29.81 11.58
N GLU A 156 3.42 30.23 12.40
CA GLU A 156 3.08 31.64 12.63
C GLU A 156 3.79 32.23 13.86
N ASP A 157 4.06 31.44 14.90
CA ASP A 157 4.63 31.93 16.16
C ASP A 157 5.86 31.14 16.64
N LEU A 158 5.75 29.82 16.87
CA LEU A 158 6.76 29.08 17.64
C LEU A 158 8.07 28.81 16.87
N TYR A 159 8.11 28.99 15.55
CA TYR A 159 9.39 29.04 14.82
C TYR A 159 10.34 30.12 15.36
N GLN A 160 9.81 31.18 16.00
CA GLN A 160 10.61 32.22 16.68
C GLN A 160 11.25 31.74 17.99
N LEU A 161 10.83 30.58 18.48
CA LEU A 161 11.40 29.89 19.63
C LEU A 161 12.24 28.66 19.23
N GLY A 162 12.47 28.47 17.92
CA GLY A 162 13.28 27.38 17.36
C GLY A 162 12.50 26.21 16.74
N ALA A 163 11.16 26.26 16.66
CA ALA A 163 10.38 25.19 16.03
C ALA A 163 10.78 24.99 14.55
N PRO A 164 11.24 23.78 14.13
CA PRO A 164 11.86 23.55 12.81
C PRO A 164 10.99 23.91 11.60
N ILE A 165 11.56 24.67 10.66
CA ILE A 165 10.93 25.07 9.39
C ILE A 165 11.84 24.74 8.21
N GLN A 166 11.25 24.49 7.04
CA GLN A 166 12.01 24.28 5.81
C GLN A 166 12.76 25.56 5.41
N ARG A 167 14.02 25.43 5.01
CA ARG A 167 14.90 26.52 4.57
C ARG A 167 15.60 26.17 3.26
N ASP A 168 15.93 27.18 2.46
CA ASP A 168 16.73 27.04 1.23
C ASP A 168 18.22 26.87 1.55
N ALA A 169 19.04 26.62 0.52
CA ALA A 169 20.49 26.46 0.67
C ALA A 169 21.24 27.72 1.17
N ASN A 170 20.55 28.86 1.32
CA ASN A 170 21.07 30.10 1.89
C ASN A 170 20.48 30.40 3.29
N GLY A 171 19.71 29.47 3.87
CA GLY A 171 19.05 29.62 5.18
C GLY A 171 17.71 30.36 5.17
N ASN A 172 17.18 30.81 4.02
CA ASN A 172 15.90 31.52 3.96
C ASN A 172 14.73 30.55 4.13
N PRO A 173 13.67 30.89 4.90
CA PRO A 173 12.47 30.07 4.98
C PRO A 173 11.83 29.78 3.62
N ILE A 174 11.55 28.50 3.35
CA ILE A 174 10.74 28.08 2.20
C ILE A 174 9.27 28.34 2.54
N LEU A 175 8.54 28.91 1.59
CA LEU A 175 7.13 29.27 1.73
C LEU A 175 6.26 28.40 0.82
N SER A 176 5.06 28.08 1.29
CA SER A 176 4.00 27.41 0.53
C SER A 176 3.49 28.29 -0.63
N ALA A 177 2.66 27.72 -1.49
CA ALA A 177 1.94 28.48 -2.52
C ALA A 177 1.04 29.60 -1.93
N THR A 178 0.63 29.48 -0.67
CA THR A 178 -0.13 30.48 0.09
C THR A 178 0.74 31.49 0.85
N GLY A 179 2.07 31.38 0.75
CA GLY A 179 3.03 32.30 1.38
C GLY A 179 3.28 32.07 2.87
N LYS A 180 2.80 30.95 3.44
CA LYS A 180 3.12 30.54 4.82
C LYS A 180 4.41 29.74 4.86
N ARG A 181 5.10 29.73 6.01
CA ARG A 181 6.24 28.81 6.23
C ARG A 181 5.74 27.37 6.28
N ILE A 182 6.63 26.43 5.98
CA ILE A 182 6.36 24.98 6.01
C ILE A 182 7.19 24.35 7.14
N PRO A 183 6.62 23.52 8.04
CA PRO A 183 7.40 22.80 9.04
C PRO A 183 8.43 21.86 8.37
N ALA A 184 9.62 21.74 8.97
CA ALA A 184 10.60 20.74 8.57
C ALA A 184 10.26 19.40 9.23
N ILE A 185 9.14 18.79 8.81
CA ILE A 185 8.67 17.53 9.38
C ILE A 185 9.60 16.37 9.02
N ILE A 186 9.87 15.50 10.00
CA ILE A 186 10.57 14.22 9.85
C ILE A 186 9.59 13.12 10.26
N GLY A 187 9.62 11.97 9.57
CA GLY A 187 8.69 10.87 9.82
C GLY A 187 7.26 11.17 9.35
N ASP A 188 6.30 10.46 9.96
CA ASP A 188 4.87 10.60 9.66
C ASP A 188 4.11 11.34 10.78
N GLN A 189 4.68 11.38 11.98
CA GLN A 189 4.25 12.23 13.10
C GLN A 189 5.49 12.83 13.78
N MET A 190 5.41 14.10 14.15
CA MET A 190 6.47 14.87 14.80
C MET A 190 5.90 15.75 15.91
N LEU A 191 6.62 15.84 17.03
CA LEU A 191 6.32 16.72 18.14
C LEU A 191 7.50 17.64 18.45
N TRP A 192 7.23 18.85 18.92
CA TRP A 192 8.24 19.82 19.34
C TRP A 192 7.83 20.58 20.60
N MET A 193 8.80 20.86 21.47
CA MET A 193 8.60 21.61 22.71
C MET A 193 9.91 22.30 23.14
N VAL A 194 9.81 23.32 24.01
CA VAL A 194 10.97 24.01 24.61
C VAL A 194 10.77 24.16 26.12
N TYR A 195 11.83 23.92 26.89
CA TYR A 195 11.85 24.02 28.35
C TYR A 195 13.22 24.48 28.88
N ASN A 196 13.28 24.96 30.12
CA ASN A 196 14.49 25.53 30.70
C ASN A 196 14.63 25.27 32.21
N ASP A 197 15.85 25.28 32.73
CA ASP A 197 16.14 25.05 34.16
C ASP A 197 16.19 26.35 35.00
N GLY A 198 15.93 27.51 34.38
CA GLY A 198 16.30 28.83 34.87
C GLY A 198 15.51 29.36 36.07
N ASN A 199 14.53 28.62 36.59
CA ASN A 199 13.73 28.99 37.75
C ASN A 199 14.16 28.22 39.00
N PRO A 200 14.81 28.87 39.99
CA PRO A 200 15.24 28.23 41.24
C PRO A 200 14.12 27.67 42.12
N GLY A 201 12.85 27.94 41.81
CA GLY A 201 11.69 27.38 42.51
C GLY A 201 11.27 25.98 42.01
N ASP A 202 11.57 25.66 40.74
CA ASP A 202 11.34 24.34 40.14
C ASP A 202 12.63 23.49 40.15
N HIS A 203 13.79 24.13 40.17
CA HIS A 203 15.11 23.49 40.16
C HIS A 203 15.52 22.98 41.56
N ALA A 204 15.11 21.75 41.90
CA ALA A 204 15.24 21.23 43.27
C ALA A 204 15.61 19.74 43.43
N LEU A 205 15.72 18.94 42.37
CA LEU A 205 15.91 17.48 42.46
C LEU A 205 17.22 17.13 43.17
N PHE A 206 18.35 17.68 42.71
CA PHE A 206 19.67 17.42 43.31
C PHE A 206 20.23 18.60 44.11
N GLY A 207 19.42 19.65 44.29
CA GLY A 207 19.71 20.79 45.17
C GLY A 207 20.86 21.70 44.71
N THR A 208 21.19 21.70 43.41
CA THR A 208 22.16 22.66 42.85
C THR A 208 21.47 23.97 42.43
N PRO A 209 22.20 25.08 42.21
CA PRO A 209 21.64 26.24 41.52
C PRO A 209 21.48 25.98 40.02
N PRO A 210 20.53 26.62 39.31
CA PRO A 210 20.41 26.53 37.85
C PRO A 210 21.71 26.76 37.07
N ILE A 211 21.83 26.06 35.94
CA ILE A 211 22.82 26.27 34.89
C ILE A 211 22.45 27.52 34.07
N GLY A 212 21.16 27.71 33.77
CA GLY A 212 20.69 28.61 32.71
C GLY A 212 20.60 27.88 31.37
N LEU A 213 20.19 26.62 31.40
CA LEU A 213 20.03 25.73 30.27
C LEU A 213 18.64 25.88 29.66
N GLU A 214 18.59 26.03 28.34
CA GLU A 214 17.38 25.84 27.53
C GLU A 214 17.57 24.58 26.70
N VAL A 215 16.50 23.79 26.58
CA VAL A 215 16.46 22.59 25.73
C VAL A 215 15.26 22.70 24.81
N GLN A 216 15.51 22.62 23.51
CA GLN A 216 14.47 22.42 22.50
C GLN A 216 14.47 20.93 22.15
N ASN A 217 13.33 20.27 22.35
CA ASN A 217 13.19 18.84 22.16
C ASN A 217 12.27 18.55 20.96
N THR A 218 12.73 17.68 20.07
CA THR A 218 12.02 17.23 18.87
C THR A 218 11.88 15.71 18.92
N ILE A 219 10.67 15.19 18.77
CA ILE A 219 10.40 13.74 18.78
C ILE A 219 9.66 13.37 17.50
N TRP A 220 9.98 12.24 16.87
CA TRP A 220 9.27 11.77 15.67
C TRP A 220 9.24 10.26 15.54
N VAL A 221 8.28 9.78 14.74
CA VAL A 221 8.03 8.36 14.45
C VAL A 221 7.71 8.14 12.97
N PHE A 222 8.00 6.94 12.47
CA PHE A 222 7.63 6.49 11.13
C PHE A 222 6.51 5.44 11.22
N ASN A 223 5.47 5.58 10.41
CA ASN A 223 4.37 4.62 10.35
C ASN A 223 4.67 3.56 9.29
N ARG A 224 5.48 2.56 9.65
CA ARG A 224 5.95 1.51 8.72
C ARG A 224 5.67 0.10 9.27
N PRO A 225 5.38 -0.90 8.40
CA PRO A 225 5.19 -2.28 8.83
C PRO A 225 6.50 -2.98 9.24
N ASP A 226 7.65 -2.44 8.82
CA ASP A 226 8.99 -2.88 9.23
C ASP A 226 9.39 -2.35 10.62
N ALA A 227 10.65 -2.58 11.02
CA ALA A 227 11.19 -2.23 12.34
C ALA A 227 11.04 -0.74 12.71
N PHE A 228 10.98 0.19 11.75
CA PHE A 228 10.78 1.62 12.04
C PHE A 228 9.41 1.92 12.68
N GLY A 229 8.45 1.01 12.53
CA GLY A 229 7.16 1.08 13.23
C GLY A 229 7.26 0.85 14.75
N ASP A 230 8.39 0.33 15.25
CA ASP A 230 8.68 0.06 16.67
C ASP A 230 9.81 0.96 17.22
N MET A 231 10.01 2.14 16.61
CA MET A 231 11.06 3.10 16.99
C MET A 231 10.46 4.49 17.29
N MET A 232 11.03 5.18 18.28
CA MET A 232 10.78 6.59 18.56
C MET A 232 12.10 7.35 18.56
N PHE A 233 12.21 8.35 17.70
CA PHE A 233 13.42 9.16 17.57
C PHE A 233 13.30 10.44 18.39
N VAL A 234 14.40 10.88 18.98
CA VAL A 234 14.45 12.08 19.82
C VAL A 234 15.70 12.91 19.52
N LYS A 235 15.53 14.23 19.49
CA LYS A 235 16.60 15.20 19.28
C LYS A 235 16.51 16.36 20.27
N PHE A 236 17.60 16.58 20.99
CA PHE A 236 17.77 17.71 21.91
C PHE A 236 18.72 18.73 21.31
N LEU A 237 18.28 19.97 21.19
CA LEU A 237 19.16 21.12 21.04
C LEU A 237 19.37 21.72 22.43
N VAL A 238 20.56 21.50 22.99
CA VAL A 238 20.95 21.90 24.35
C VAL A 238 21.73 23.21 24.27
N ILE A 239 21.20 24.27 24.90
CA ILE A 239 21.65 25.65 24.73
C ILE A 239 21.97 26.26 26.10
N ASN A 240 23.22 26.66 26.33
CA ASN A 240 23.62 27.33 27.57
C ASN A 240 23.39 28.85 27.47
N LYS A 241 22.17 29.32 27.77
CA LYS A 241 21.86 30.75 27.87
C LYS A 241 22.32 31.38 29.21
N GLY A 242 22.92 30.57 30.08
CA GLY A 242 23.50 30.94 31.37
C GLY A 242 24.70 31.88 31.28
N GLN A 243 25.12 32.40 32.44
CA GLN A 243 26.20 33.41 32.52
C GLN A 243 27.62 32.82 32.59
N ASN A 244 27.76 31.49 32.64
CA ASN A 244 29.03 30.79 32.80
C ASN A 244 29.11 29.62 31.82
N ASN A 245 30.33 29.22 31.45
CA ASN A 245 30.57 27.94 30.79
C ASN A 245 30.27 26.77 31.75
N LEU A 246 29.77 25.67 31.20
CA LEU A 246 29.66 24.38 31.89
C LEU A 246 30.83 23.49 31.45
N GLU A 247 31.83 23.36 32.33
CA GLU A 247 33.04 22.57 32.09
C GLU A 247 32.84 21.10 32.48
N ASN A 248 33.47 20.17 31.75
CA ASN A 248 33.27 18.72 31.94
C ASN A 248 31.79 18.32 31.90
N ALA A 249 31.03 18.93 30.98
CA ALA A 249 29.62 18.67 30.78
C ALA A 249 29.41 17.23 30.25
N TYR A 250 28.32 16.62 30.72
CA TYR A 250 27.77 15.36 30.21
C TYR A 250 26.28 15.56 29.90
N VAL A 251 25.82 14.89 28.85
CA VAL A 251 24.39 14.63 28.61
C VAL A 251 24.14 13.15 28.90
N GLY A 252 23.12 12.87 29.70
CA GLY A 252 22.65 11.54 30.03
C GLY A 252 21.23 11.34 29.52
N LEU A 253 20.97 10.19 28.92
CA LEU A 253 19.63 9.68 28.70
C LEU A 253 19.30 8.77 29.88
N TRP A 254 18.29 9.15 30.66
CA TRP A 254 17.83 8.41 31.83
C TRP A 254 16.57 7.62 31.48
N PHE A 255 16.54 6.36 31.89
CA PHE A 255 15.38 5.49 31.74
C PHE A 255 15.07 4.72 33.03
N ASP A 256 13.79 4.74 33.38
CA ASP A 256 13.14 3.79 34.26
C ASP A 256 12.21 2.91 33.42
N ILE A 257 12.69 1.70 33.12
CA ILE A 257 11.95 0.72 32.33
C ILE A 257 11.26 -0.25 33.29
N ASP A 258 9.94 -0.28 33.23
CA ASP A 258 9.10 -1.37 33.74
C ASP A 258 8.66 -2.19 32.52
N LEU A 259 9.45 -3.21 32.15
CA LEU A 259 9.19 -4.09 31.00
C LEU A 259 8.15 -5.17 31.37
N GLY A 260 6.92 -4.74 31.64
CA GLY A 260 5.92 -5.58 32.29
C GLY A 260 6.07 -5.55 33.81
N ASP A 261 6.74 -6.55 34.40
CA ASP A 261 7.01 -6.58 35.85
C ASP A 261 8.42 -6.06 36.17
N SER A 262 8.48 -4.89 36.80
CA SER A 262 9.73 -4.24 37.24
C SER A 262 10.66 -5.13 38.09
N ASN A 263 10.18 -6.25 38.64
CA ASN A 263 10.99 -7.14 39.46
C ASN A 263 11.85 -8.13 38.66
N ASP A 264 11.66 -8.29 37.34
CA ASP A 264 12.45 -9.21 36.50
C ASP A 264 13.34 -8.54 35.42
N ASP A 265 13.40 -7.21 35.43
CA ASP A 265 14.29 -6.39 34.60
C ASP A 265 15.79 -6.68 34.78
N LEU A 266 16.50 -6.67 33.65
CA LEU A 266 17.96 -6.76 33.50
C LEU A 266 18.43 -5.76 32.42
N VAL A 267 19.68 -5.29 32.49
CA VAL A 267 20.23 -4.35 31.48
C VAL A 267 21.52 -4.85 30.83
N MET A 268 21.86 -4.27 29.67
CA MET A 268 23.13 -4.45 28.99
C MET A 268 23.53 -3.16 28.24
N CYS A 269 24.81 -3.04 27.88
CA CYS A 269 25.24 -2.06 26.87
C CYS A 269 26.21 -2.66 25.84
N ASP A 270 26.21 -2.12 24.62
CA ASP A 270 27.10 -2.49 23.54
C ASP A 270 27.90 -1.26 23.10
N THR A 271 29.17 -1.23 23.48
CA THR A 271 30.06 -0.09 23.22
C THR A 271 30.51 0.02 21.77
N THR A 272 30.17 -0.95 20.91
CA THR A 272 30.48 -0.90 19.47
C THR A 272 29.36 -0.28 18.66
N LEU A 273 28.10 -0.49 19.09
CA LEU A 273 26.92 0.14 18.51
C LEU A 273 26.64 1.52 19.12
N SER A 274 27.09 1.77 20.36
CA SER A 274 26.60 2.85 21.25
C SER A 274 25.20 2.58 21.83
N LEU A 275 24.72 1.34 21.77
CA LEU A 275 23.43 0.89 22.30
C LEU A 275 23.45 0.58 23.80
N ALA A 276 22.36 0.87 24.50
CA ALA A 276 22.02 0.32 25.82
C ALA A 276 20.60 -0.26 25.82
N ALA A 277 20.33 -1.31 26.60
CA ALA A 277 19.04 -2.03 26.53
C ALA A 277 18.60 -2.69 27.84
N PHE A 278 17.28 -2.88 28.00
CA PHE A 278 16.60 -3.71 28.98
C PHE A 278 16.05 -5.01 28.35
N TRP A 279 15.94 -6.05 29.17
CA TRP A 279 15.35 -7.36 28.86
C TRP A 279 15.02 -8.12 30.15
N ASN A 280 14.07 -9.07 30.13
CA ASN A 280 13.61 -9.80 31.33
C ASN A 280 14.30 -11.15 31.52
N ASP A 281 14.30 -11.69 32.75
CA ASP A 281 14.74 -13.07 33.05
C ASP A 281 13.71 -14.16 32.65
N GLY A 282 13.07 -14.00 31.49
CA GLY A 282 12.07 -14.91 30.94
C GLY A 282 10.68 -14.30 30.78
N ASP A 283 9.68 -15.15 30.56
CA ASP A 283 8.30 -14.76 30.29
C ASP A 283 7.55 -14.29 31.55
N ASP A 284 6.87 -13.14 31.47
CA ASP A 284 6.09 -12.52 32.54
C ASP A 284 4.56 -12.59 32.27
N THR A 285 3.73 -11.78 32.95
CA THR A 285 2.26 -11.79 32.76
C THR A 285 1.78 -10.99 31.54
N ASP A 286 2.56 -10.01 31.11
CA ASP A 286 2.21 -9.03 30.09
C ASP A 286 2.87 -9.40 28.75
N TYR A 287 4.06 -10.03 28.76
CA TYR A 287 4.74 -10.47 27.55
C TYR A 287 5.25 -11.92 27.58
N GLN A 288 4.87 -12.68 26.54
CA GLN A 288 5.28 -14.07 26.33
C GLN A 288 5.53 -14.34 24.83
N PRO A 289 6.77 -14.26 24.33
CA PRO A 289 8.00 -13.86 25.02
C PRO A 289 8.11 -12.33 25.22
N PRO A 290 8.93 -11.84 26.16
CA PRO A 290 9.16 -10.41 26.35
C PRO A 290 9.99 -9.79 25.22
N PRO A 291 9.68 -8.55 24.80
CA PRO A 291 10.56 -7.78 23.94
C PRO A 291 11.82 -7.33 24.68
N ALA A 292 12.71 -6.66 23.98
CA ALA A 292 13.77 -5.85 24.54
C ALA A 292 13.55 -4.40 24.08
N ILE A 293 13.76 -3.45 24.98
CA ILE A 293 13.73 -2.02 24.71
C ILE A 293 15.11 -1.44 24.95
N GLY A 294 15.55 -0.50 24.13
CA GLY A 294 16.85 0.14 24.31
C GLY A 294 16.96 1.49 23.65
N ALA A 295 18.11 2.12 23.84
CA ALA A 295 18.43 3.43 23.30
C ALA A 295 19.83 3.50 22.71
N ASP A 296 19.95 4.20 21.59
CA ASP A 296 21.22 4.42 20.88
C ASP A 296 21.49 5.93 20.71
N PHE A 297 22.78 6.30 20.74
CA PHE A 297 23.29 7.63 20.44
C PHE A 297 23.86 7.70 19.01
N PHE A 298 23.01 7.89 17.99
CA PHE A 298 23.49 8.21 16.65
C PHE A 298 24.34 9.48 16.59
N GLN A 299 24.04 10.44 17.48
CA GLN A 299 24.73 11.73 17.57
C GLN A 299 24.81 12.21 19.01
N GLY A 300 25.97 12.08 19.65
CA GLY A 300 26.28 12.87 20.85
C GLY A 300 26.92 14.24 20.50
N PRO A 301 27.21 15.05 21.52
CA PRO A 301 27.86 16.36 21.39
C PRO A 301 29.12 16.32 20.52
N ILE A 302 29.34 17.39 19.76
CA ILE A 302 30.56 17.56 18.98
C ILE A 302 31.67 18.17 19.83
N VAL A 303 32.88 17.61 19.74
CA VAL A 303 34.08 18.11 20.42
C VAL A 303 35.19 18.46 19.41
N PRO A 304 36.02 19.49 19.69
CA PRO A 304 37.17 19.81 18.84
C PRO A 304 38.11 18.61 18.68
N SER A 305 38.38 18.23 17.43
CA SER A 305 39.26 17.12 17.06
C SER A 305 39.88 17.45 15.70
N PRO A 306 41.02 18.17 15.67
CA PRO A 306 41.61 18.67 14.44
C PRO A 306 41.95 17.56 13.44
N GLY A 307 41.48 17.69 12.20
CA GLY A 307 41.58 16.69 11.14
C GLY A 307 40.41 15.72 11.02
N ASP A 308 39.51 15.64 12.01
CA ASP A 308 38.25 14.90 11.90
C ASP A 308 37.14 15.76 11.27
N THR A 309 35.96 15.19 11.05
CA THR A 309 34.77 15.93 10.62
C THR A 309 33.52 15.31 11.23
N ALA A 310 32.75 16.10 11.98
CA ALA A 310 31.51 15.67 12.62
C ALA A 310 30.33 15.69 11.63
N ASN A 311 29.34 14.84 11.88
CA ASN A 311 28.02 14.90 11.25
C ASN A 311 27.01 15.46 12.26
N VAL A 312 26.22 16.45 11.85
CA VAL A 312 25.15 17.03 12.68
C VAL A 312 23.91 17.16 11.82
N SER A 313 22.96 16.23 11.94
CA SER A 313 21.76 16.16 11.08
C SER A 313 22.09 16.44 9.58
N GLY A 314 23.07 15.70 9.04
CA GLY A 314 23.55 15.84 7.66
C GLY A 314 24.54 16.99 7.38
N ARG A 315 24.69 17.98 8.28
CA ARG A 315 25.70 19.05 8.18
C ARG A 315 27.07 18.51 8.58
N LYS A 316 28.08 18.67 7.71
CA LYS A 316 29.48 18.32 8.03
C LYS A 316 30.21 19.49 8.68
N ILE A 317 30.87 19.25 9.82
CA ILE A 317 31.62 20.27 10.58
C ILE A 317 33.09 19.84 10.70
N PRO A 318 34.02 20.46 9.95
CA PRO A 318 35.46 20.13 9.98
C PRO A 318 36.13 20.47 11.31
N ASP A 319 37.21 19.75 11.65
CA ASP A 319 38.00 19.87 12.89
C ASP A 319 37.22 19.58 14.19
N TYR A 320 36.08 18.91 14.07
CA TYR A 320 35.27 18.36 15.16
C TYR A 320 34.98 16.89 14.92
N LYS A 321 34.59 16.17 15.98
CA LYS A 321 33.99 14.83 15.89
C LYS A 321 32.79 14.72 16.83
N ASN A 322 31.86 13.83 16.50
CA ASN A 322 30.80 13.41 17.41
C ASN A 322 31.37 12.54 18.53
N LEU A 323 30.79 12.65 19.73
CA LEU A 323 30.89 11.62 20.75
C LEU A 323 29.75 10.62 20.59
N GLY A 324 30.00 9.33 20.80
CA GLY A 324 28.96 8.31 21.02
C GLY A 324 28.67 8.15 22.51
N MET A 325 28.32 6.94 22.94
CA MET A 325 28.24 6.60 24.36
C MET A 325 29.65 6.56 25.00
N THR A 326 29.86 7.26 26.11
CA THR A 326 31.18 7.41 26.78
C THR A 326 31.23 6.85 28.20
N SER A 327 30.07 6.61 28.80
CA SER A 327 29.88 5.95 30.09
C SER A 327 28.46 5.40 30.17
N PHE A 328 28.29 4.26 30.83
CA PHE A 328 27.00 3.63 31.04
C PHE A 328 26.90 3.16 32.49
N ALA A 329 25.85 3.62 33.18
CA ALA A 329 25.60 3.34 34.58
C ALA A 329 24.26 2.62 34.76
N LYS A 330 24.20 1.80 35.81
CA LYS A 330 23.01 1.09 36.28
C LYS A 330 22.85 1.37 37.77
N TYR A 331 21.64 1.64 38.19
CA TYR A 331 21.27 1.62 39.61
C TYR A 331 19.96 0.87 39.82
N ILE A 332 19.77 0.39 41.04
CA ILE A 332 18.75 -0.60 41.43
C ILE A 332 18.01 -0.02 42.63
N ARG A 333 16.68 -0.06 42.58
CA ARG A 333 15.84 0.52 43.62
C ARG A 333 16.08 -0.15 44.98
N GLY A 334 16.58 0.61 45.94
CA GLY A 334 16.95 0.08 47.26
C GLY A 334 18.16 -0.86 47.25
N GLY A 335 19.00 -0.79 46.22
CA GLY A 335 20.26 -1.52 46.09
C GLY A 335 21.34 -1.08 47.11
N PRO A 336 22.56 -1.63 47.01
CA PRO A 336 23.69 -1.20 47.85
C PRO A 336 24.14 0.23 47.54
N PRO A 337 24.82 0.95 48.47
CA PRO A 337 25.13 2.38 48.32
C PRO A 337 25.98 2.80 47.11
N ASP A 338 26.61 1.86 46.41
CA ASP A 338 27.34 2.07 45.17
C ASP A 338 26.50 1.94 43.90
N THR A 339 25.31 1.32 43.98
CA THR A 339 24.36 1.15 42.87
C THR A 339 22.90 1.44 43.27
N GLN A 340 22.68 2.25 44.31
CA GLN A 340 21.35 2.76 44.68
C GLN A 340 21.01 4.01 43.87
N ASP A 341 19.75 4.43 43.92
CA ASP A 341 19.29 5.70 43.37
C ASP A 341 20.11 6.89 43.94
N PRO A 342 20.52 7.85 43.09
CA PRO A 342 21.27 9.03 43.54
C PRO A 342 20.35 9.99 44.29
N GLU A 343 20.76 10.44 45.48
CA GLU A 343 20.04 11.41 46.30
C GLU A 343 20.77 12.77 46.33
N LEU A 344 22.01 12.81 45.83
CA LEU A 344 22.88 13.98 45.81
C LEU A 344 23.45 14.25 44.41
N ALA A 345 23.62 15.53 44.07
CA ALA A 345 24.26 15.95 42.81
C ALA A 345 25.65 15.32 42.57
N SER A 346 26.39 15.00 43.63
CA SER A 346 27.65 14.27 43.53
C SER A 346 27.50 12.83 43.09
N GLU A 347 26.45 12.13 43.53
CA GLU A 347 26.17 10.73 43.20
C GLU A 347 25.69 10.63 41.75
N ALA A 348 24.74 11.48 41.36
CA ALA A 348 24.31 11.63 39.97
C ALA A 348 25.49 11.92 39.03
N TYR A 349 26.34 12.90 39.36
CA TYR A 349 27.51 13.24 38.54
C TYR A 349 28.59 12.13 38.54
N ASN A 350 28.74 11.36 39.61
CA ASN A 350 29.64 10.19 39.64
C ASN A 350 29.20 9.13 38.60
N PHE A 351 27.90 8.81 38.54
CA PHE A 351 27.38 7.88 37.53
C PHE A 351 27.64 8.39 36.10
N MET A 352 27.41 9.69 35.84
CA MET A 352 27.70 10.29 34.51
C MET A 352 29.20 10.21 34.14
N LEU A 353 30.11 10.35 35.11
CA LEU A 353 31.56 10.20 34.91
C LEU A 353 32.00 8.76 34.55
N GLY A 354 31.13 7.77 34.76
CA GLY A 354 31.46 6.34 34.66
C GLY A 354 32.07 5.76 35.95
N LEU A 355 31.68 6.31 37.11
CA LEU A 355 32.03 5.82 38.44
C LEU A 355 30.77 5.22 39.10
N ASN A 356 30.95 4.46 40.18
CA ASN A 356 29.81 4.05 41.02
C ASN A 356 29.30 5.23 41.88
N GLY A 357 28.16 5.07 42.56
CA GLY A 357 27.56 6.15 43.36
C GLY A 357 28.51 6.76 44.40
N LEU A 358 29.42 5.94 44.96
CA LEU A 358 30.44 6.34 45.93
C LEU A 358 31.65 7.08 45.32
N GLY A 359 31.69 7.28 44.00
CA GLY A 359 32.78 7.96 43.29
C GLY A 359 34.03 7.09 43.09
N VAL A 360 33.87 5.76 43.05
CA VAL A 360 34.95 4.79 42.85
C VAL A 360 34.89 4.22 41.43
N GLU A 361 36.05 3.90 40.86
CA GLU A 361 36.14 3.23 39.55
C GLU A 361 35.39 1.89 39.56
N ILE A 362 34.58 1.65 38.54
CA ILE A 362 33.86 0.40 38.36
C ILE A 362 34.83 -0.64 37.79
N ILE A 363 34.84 -1.86 38.35
CA ILE A 363 35.66 -2.96 37.85
C ILE A 363 34.76 -3.95 37.12
N ASP A 364 35.06 -4.22 35.85
CA ASP A 364 34.43 -5.32 35.10
C ASP A 364 34.89 -6.66 35.72
N PRO A 365 33.97 -7.49 36.23
CA PRO A 365 34.29 -8.74 36.92
C PRO A 365 34.81 -9.82 35.98
N THR A 366 34.53 -9.72 34.67
CA THR A 366 34.93 -10.71 33.67
C THR A 366 36.37 -10.48 33.19
N THR A 367 36.83 -9.23 33.14
CA THR A 367 38.21 -8.89 32.76
C THR A 367 39.11 -8.48 33.93
N GLY A 368 38.53 -8.13 35.09
CA GLY A 368 39.24 -7.66 36.27
C GLY A 368 39.87 -6.27 36.11
N ARG A 369 39.30 -5.42 35.25
CA ARG A 369 39.86 -4.11 34.87
C ARG A 369 38.87 -2.97 35.13
N PRO A 370 39.35 -1.74 35.38
CA PRO A 370 38.50 -0.56 35.38
C PRO A 370 37.75 -0.39 34.06
N THR A 371 36.46 -0.08 34.16
CA THR A 371 35.55 0.23 33.04
C THR A 371 34.71 1.46 33.40
N LYS A 372 34.15 2.11 32.36
CA LYS A 372 33.11 3.16 32.49
C LYS A 372 31.71 2.67 32.11
N PHE A 373 31.60 1.39 31.76
CA PHE A 373 30.41 0.78 31.20
C PHE A 373 30.12 -0.49 32.00
N VAL A 374 28.98 -0.50 32.69
CA VAL A 374 28.46 -1.72 33.33
C VAL A 374 27.83 -2.65 32.30
N ASN A 375 27.86 -3.95 32.57
CA ASN A 375 27.12 -4.96 31.81
C ASN A 375 27.35 -4.97 30.27
N VAL A 376 28.59 -4.67 29.83
CA VAL A 376 29.00 -4.85 28.43
C VAL A 376 28.92 -6.33 28.06
N SER A 377 27.93 -6.71 27.25
CA SER A 377 27.57 -8.13 27.09
C SER A 377 26.76 -8.49 25.83
N ASP A 378 26.68 -9.80 25.61
CA ASP A 378 25.72 -10.45 24.72
C ASP A 378 24.95 -11.49 25.56
N PRO A 379 23.70 -11.20 25.97
CA PRO A 379 22.91 -12.10 26.81
C PRO A 379 22.53 -13.44 26.15
N GLU A 380 22.34 -13.47 24.82
CA GLU A 380 21.97 -14.69 24.08
C GLU A 380 23.16 -15.62 23.90
N ALA A 381 24.32 -15.09 23.49
CA ALA A 381 25.56 -15.84 23.45
C ALA A 381 26.12 -16.19 24.85
N GLY A 382 25.66 -15.48 25.89
CA GLY A 382 26.13 -15.64 27.27
C GLY A 382 27.57 -15.15 27.46
N THR A 383 27.96 -14.06 26.79
CA THR A 383 29.33 -13.52 26.81
C THR A 383 29.41 -12.09 27.34
N GLY A 384 30.58 -11.71 27.86
CA GLY A 384 30.78 -10.43 28.56
C GLY A 384 30.16 -10.43 29.95
N TRP A 385 29.95 -9.23 30.51
CA TRP A 385 29.38 -9.02 31.85
C TRP A 385 27.85 -9.11 31.80
N VAL A 386 27.32 -10.30 31.53
CA VAL A 386 25.87 -10.55 31.49
C VAL A 386 25.26 -10.23 32.86
N ASP A 387 24.18 -9.44 32.85
CA ASP A 387 23.46 -9.07 34.06
C ASP A 387 22.60 -10.23 34.61
N GLY A 388 22.13 -10.14 35.85
CA GLY A 388 21.41 -11.22 36.52
C GLY A 388 22.31 -12.31 37.13
N VAL A 389 23.59 -12.36 36.74
CA VAL A 389 24.56 -13.36 37.23
C VAL A 389 25.11 -13.04 38.63
N GLU A 390 25.30 -11.75 38.94
CA GLU A 390 25.91 -11.29 40.20
C GLU A 390 24.89 -10.71 41.17
N LEU A 391 23.80 -10.14 40.64
CA LEU A 391 22.68 -9.56 41.35
C LEU A 391 21.41 -10.03 40.66
N GLU A 392 20.50 -10.63 41.42
CA GLU A 392 19.19 -11.11 40.97
C GLU A 392 18.44 -10.02 40.15
N PRO A 393 17.56 -10.40 39.20
CA PRO A 393 16.63 -9.49 38.55
C PRO A 393 15.89 -8.60 39.56
N ALA A 394 15.69 -7.34 39.20
CA ALA A 394 15.16 -6.31 40.09
C ALA A 394 14.90 -5.01 39.31
N ASP A 395 14.11 -4.16 39.95
CA ASP A 395 13.71 -2.82 39.55
C ASP A 395 14.94 -1.92 39.28
N ARG A 396 15.27 -1.72 38.00
CA ARG A 396 16.55 -1.15 37.49
C ARG A 396 16.33 0.14 36.71
N ARG A 397 17.21 1.11 36.91
CA ARG A 397 17.37 2.27 36.02
C ARG A 397 18.67 2.18 35.24
N MET A 398 18.65 2.70 34.00
CA MET A 398 19.87 2.95 33.24
C MET A 398 20.13 4.46 33.10
N LEU A 399 21.41 4.83 33.06
CA LEU A 399 21.83 6.17 32.70
C LEU A 399 22.96 6.08 31.66
N MET A 400 22.64 6.51 30.45
CA MET A 400 23.46 6.36 29.25
C MET A 400 24.06 7.72 28.87
N ASN A 401 25.39 7.86 28.92
CA ASN A 401 26.03 9.18 28.98
C ASN A 401 27.02 9.44 27.85
N THR A 402 27.05 10.70 27.41
CA THR A 402 28.00 11.21 26.40
C THR A 402 28.73 12.47 26.90
N GLY A 403 30.07 12.41 26.91
CA GLY A 403 30.97 13.45 27.43
C GLY A 403 32.39 12.94 27.78
N PRO A 404 33.24 13.76 28.41
CA PRO A 404 33.00 15.14 28.78
C PRO A 404 33.18 16.08 27.57
N PHE A 405 32.45 17.19 27.58
CA PHE A 405 32.69 18.32 26.69
C PHE A 405 32.68 19.63 27.50
N THR A 406 32.87 20.76 26.83
CA THR A 406 32.61 22.08 27.44
C THR A 406 31.44 22.69 26.69
N LEU A 407 30.36 23.02 27.41
CA LEU A 407 29.27 23.82 26.87
C LEU A 407 29.56 25.28 27.23
N ASP A 408 30.17 26.00 26.28
CA ASP A 408 30.40 27.44 26.41
C ASP A 408 29.09 28.20 26.68
N ARG A 409 29.16 29.45 27.15
CA ARG A 409 27.99 30.33 27.11
C ARG A 409 27.56 30.56 25.65
N TRP A 410 26.26 30.52 25.38
CA TRP A 410 25.70 30.80 24.06
C TRP A 410 26.03 32.22 23.61
N VAL A 411 26.46 32.32 22.35
CA VAL A 411 26.67 33.56 21.62
C VAL A 411 26.00 33.42 20.26
N ASP A 412 24.90 34.13 20.08
CA ASP A 412 24.29 34.41 18.77
C ASP A 412 25.33 35.09 17.86
N THR A 413 25.75 34.38 16.82
CA THR A 413 26.88 34.74 15.95
C THR A 413 26.46 35.43 14.66
N ASP A 414 25.23 35.24 14.20
CA ASP A 414 24.68 35.87 12.99
C ASP A 414 23.64 36.98 13.27
N GLY A 415 23.08 37.01 14.48
CA GLY A 415 22.15 38.01 14.97
C GLY A 415 20.67 37.71 14.71
N ASP A 416 20.30 36.47 14.35
CA ASP A 416 18.91 36.09 14.09
C ASP A 416 18.10 35.75 15.37
N GLY A 417 18.79 35.48 16.49
CA GLY A 417 18.20 35.20 17.81
C GLY A 417 17.81 33.74 18.05
N LEU A 418 18.08 32.83 17.11
CA LEU A 418 17.90 31.39 17.23
C LEU A 418 19.25 30.71 17.46
N ALA A 419 19.29 29.71 18.34
CA ALA A 419 20.52 28.96 18.58
C ALA A 419 20.72 27.93 17.46
N GLU A 420 21.90 27.91 16.82
CA GLU A 420 22.24 26.92 15.80
C GLU A 420 23.49 26.11 16.13
N VAL A 421 23.58 24.87 15.62
CA VAL A 421 24.76 24.03 15.88
C VAL A 421 25.97 24.53 15.10
N GLY A 422 27.09 24.67 15.81
CA GLY A 422 28.30 25.34 15.34
C GLY A 422 28.51 26.70 15.99
N GLU A 423 27.49 27.26 16.65
CA GLU A 423 27.65 28.40 17.55
C GLU A 423 28.27 27.95 18.89
N PRO A 424 29.02 28.84 19.58
CA PRO A 424 29.43 28.59 20.96
C PRO A 424 28.21 28.32 21.84
N GLY A 425 28.28 27.32 22.71
CA GLY A 425 27.24 27.04 23.71
C GLY A 425 25.98 26.35 23.20
N VAL A 426 26.00 25.80 21.98
CA VAL A 426 24.93 24.98 21.40
C VAL A 426 25.46 23.58 21.09
N GLN A 427 24.73 22.54 21.50
CA GLN A 427 25.02 21.15 21.16
C GLN A 427 23.73 20.44 20.74
N GLU A 428 23.80 19.60 19.71
CA GLU A 428 22.66 18.78 19.26
C GLU A 428 22.96 17.31 19.51
N ILE A 429 22.03 16.65 20.20
CA ILE A 429 22.07 15.24 20.54
C ILE A 429 20.89 14.56 19.84
N VAL A 430 21.14 13.48 19.11
CA VAL A 430 20.13 12.65 18.44
C VAL A 430 20.26 11.22 18.93
N ALA A 431 19.13 10.64 19.31
CA ALA A 431 19.01 9.28 19.79
C ALA A 431 17.71 8.62 19.30
N ALA A 432 17.59 7.31 19.47
CA ALA A 432 16.31 6.61 19.39
C ALA A 432 16.03 5.83 20.67
N VAL A 433 14.74 5.58 20.90
CA VAL A 433 14.24 4.43 21.64
C VAL A 433 13.83 3.38 20.59
N LEU A 434 14.32 2.17 20.77
CA LEU A 434 14.17 1.04 19.86
C LEU A 434 13.50 -0.11 20.63
N ILE A 435 12.56 -0.83 20.00
CA ILE A 435 11.90 -1.99 20.59
C ILE A 435 11.94 -3.15 19.59
N ALA A 436 12.26 -4.36 20.07
CA ALA A 436 12.23 -5.56 19.26
C ALA A 436 11.85 -6.81 20.08
N GLN A 437 11.12 -7.73 19.47
CA GLN A 437 10.70 -9.00 20.09
C GLN A 437 11.26 -10.18 19.29
N GLY A 438 11.97 -11.06 19.98
CA GLY A 438 12.50 -12.31 19.45
C GLY A 438 11.69 -13.52 19.89
N THR A 439 12.27 -14.70 19.75
CA THR A 439 11.65 -15.98 20.18
C THR A 439 11.68 -16.22 21.69
N ASN A 440 12.46 -15.43 22.43
CA ASN A 440 12.61 -15.44 23.88
C ASN A 440 13.31 -14.14 24.32
N ALA A 441 13.29 -13.80 25.62
CA ALA A 441 13.86 -12.57 26.17
C ALA A 441 15.29 -12.23 25.70
N LYS A 442 16.17 -13.22 25.62
CA LYS A 442 17.58 -13.02 25.21
C LYS A 442 17.69 -12.80 23.71
N ASN A 443 16.91 -13.54 22.93
CA ASN A 443 16.83 -13.36 21.48
C ASN A 443 16.23 -11.98 21.11
N SER A 444 15.33 -11.43 21.93
CA SER A 444 14.84 -10.06 21.77
C SER A 444 15.97 -9.02 21.81
N VAL A 445 17.01 -9.21 22.64
CA VAL A 445 18.21 -8.36 22.65
C VAL A 445 18.97 -8.44 21.32
N THR A 446 19.12 -9.64 20.75
CA THR A 446 19.75 -9.82 19.43
C THR A 446 18.92 -9.18 18.31
N ARG A 447 17.59 -9.25 18.38
CA ARG A 447 16.69 -8.52 17.46
C ARG A 447 16.79 -7.00 17.62
N LEU A 448 16.96 -6.52 18.85
CA LEU A 448 17.14 -5.09 19.14
C LEU A 448 18.45 -4.55 18.52
N LYS A 449 19.55 -5.30 18.62
CA LYS A 449 20.82 -4.98 17.94
C LYS A 449 20.71 -4.96 16.40
N GLN A 450 19.67 -5.55 15.80
CA GLN A 450 19.41 -5.49 14.35
C GLN A 450 18.55 -4.28 13.97
N ALA A 451 17.58 -3.94 14.82
CA ALA A 451 16.79 -2.71 14.71
C ALA A 451 17.70 -1.47 14.80
N ASP A 452 18.67 -1.50 15.72
CA ASP A 452 19.74 -0.51 15.90
C ASP A 452 20.51 -0.19 14.61
N VAL A 453 21.08 -1.20 13.93
CA VAL A 453 21.79 -1.03 12.65
C VAL A 453 20.90 -0.38 11.57
N SER A 454 19.60 -0.69 11.57
CA SER A 454 18.64 -0.08 10.64
C SER A 454 18.35 1.38 10.99
N ALA A 455 18.27 1.71 12.27
CA ALA A 455 18.06 3.07 12.77
C ALA A 455 19.30 3.97 12.55
N GLN A 456 20.50 3.43 12.75
CA GLN A 456 21.77 4.10 12.44
C GLN A 456 21.88 4.43 10.95
N LEU A 457 21.48 3.51 10.06
CA LEU A 457 21.39 3.80 8.63
C LEU A 457 20.42 4.96 8.35
N ALA A 458 19.22 4.95 8.95
CA ALA A 458 18.27 6.06 8.76
C ALA A 458 18.84 7.41 9.23
N TYR A 459 19.58 7.45 10.34
CA TYR A 459 20.28 8.66 10.78
C TYR A 459 21.38 9.10 9.81
N ASP A 460 22.20 8.17 9.31
CA ASP A 460 23.28 8.48 8.36
C ASP A 460 22.74 9.08 7.05
N LEU A 461 21.53 8.67 6.67
CA LEU A 461 20.74 9.20 5.55
C LEU A 461 19.94 10.47 5.91
N ASN A 462 20.17 11.05 7.09
CA ASN A 462 19.46 12.20 7.64
C ASN A 462 17.92 12.05 7.58
N PHE A 463 17.44 10.83 7.85
CA PHE A 463 16.04 10.43 7.86
C PHE A 463 15.28 10.63 6.53
N ALA A 464 16.00 10.75 5.41
CA ALA A 464 15.45 10.90 4.07
C ALA A 464 14.93 9.58 3.45
N LEU A 465 14.24 8.76 4.26
CA LEU A 465 13.69 7.47 3.84
C LEU A 465 12.57 7.65 2.79
N PRO A 466 12.54 6.84 1.72
CA PRO A 466 11.44 6.89 0.75
C PRO A 466 10.09 6.53 1.39
N PRO A 467 9.00 7.24 1.06
CA PRO A 467 7.67 7.00 1.64
C PRO A 467 7.06 5.69 1.13
N SER A 468 6.37 4.94 1.99
CA SER A 468 5.54 3.79 1.58
C SER A 468 4.33 4.21 0.72
N PRO A 469 3.76 3.28 -0.07
CA PRO A 469 2.49 3.51 -0.77
C PRO A 469 1.33 3.82 0.19
N SER A 470 0.41 4.68 -0.24
CA SER A 470 -0.82 4.98 0.50
C SER A 470 -1.72 3.75 0.65
N ILE A 471 -2.48 3.66 1.74
CA ILE A 471 -3.40 2.54 1.98
C ILE A 471 -4.49 2.51 0.89
N PRO A 472 -4.79 1.36 0.26
CA PRO A 472 -5.90 1.22 -0.68
C PRO A 472 -7.24 1.53 -0.03
N ASN A 473 -8.13 2.23 -0.76
CA ASN A 473 -9.46 2.55 -0.26
C ASN A 473 -10.41 1.35 -0.44
N VAL A 474 -10.69 0.62 0.65
CA VAL A 474 -11.46 -0.62 0.62
C VAL A 474 -12.93 -0.42 0.98
N THR A 475 -13.82 -0.93 0.12
CA THR A 475 -15.24 -1.12 0.41
C THR A 475 -15.50 -2.57 0.86
N VAL A 476 -16.34 -2.72 1.88
CA VAL A 476 -16.71 -4.02 2.48
C VAL A 476 -18.15 -4.37 2.17
N HIS A 477 -18.36 -5.52 1.53
CA HIS A 477 -19.69 -6.09 1.28
C HIS A 477 -19.89 -7.31 2.19
N ASN A 478 -20.81 -7.19 3.15
CA ASN A 478 -21.10 -8.24 4.13
C ASN A 478 -22.28 -9.08 3.65
N LEU A 479 -22.04 -10.37 3.40
CA LEU A 479 -22.98 -11.32 2.79
C LEU A 479 -23.24 -12.52 3.72
N ASP A 480 -24.16 -13.42 3.36
CA ASP A 480 -24.48 -14.59 4.17
C ASP A 480 -23.30 -15.57 4.23
N ARG A 481 -22.62 -15.61 5.38
CA ARG A 481 -21.39 -16.39 5.65
C ARG A 481 -20.22 -16.06 4.73
N GLU A 482 -20.21 -14.84 4.23
CA GLU A 482 -19.28 -14.39 3.22
C GLU A 482 -18.97 -12.90 3.37
N VAL A 483 -17.75 -12.51 3.05
CA VAL A 483 -17.34 -11.11 2.91
C VAL A 483 -16.65 -10.96 1.57
N LEU A 484 -17.01 -9.92 0.85
CA LEU A 484 -16.29 -9.47 -0.34
C LEU A 484 -15.64 -8.13 -0.01
N LEU A 485 -14.32 -8.05 -0.20
CA LEU A 485 -13.57 -6.80 -0.19
C LEU A 485 -13.38 -6.34 -1.64
N THR A 486 -13.54 -5.04 -1.89
CA THR A 486 -13.25 -4.41 -3.20
C THR A 486 -12.51 -3.09 -2.97
N TRP A 487 -11.54 -2.74 -3.79
CA TRP A 487 -10.77 -1.49 -3.62
C TRP A 487 -10.59 -0.72 -4.94
N ASP A 488 -10.21 0.55 -4.84
CA ASP A 488 -9.87 1.37 -6.00
C ASP A 488 -8.39 1.23 -6.41
N GLY A 489 -8.09 1.71 -7.62
CA GLY A 489 -6.74 1.73 -8.20
C GLY A 489 -5.96 3.02 -7.94
N ALA A 490 -6.36 3.88 -7.00
CA ALA A 490 -5.75 5.20 -6.85
C ALA A 490 -4.25 5.14 -6.48
N VAL A 491 -3.84 4.11 -5.75
CA VAL A 491 -2.44 3.86 -5.35
C VAL A 491 -1.57 3.30 -6.48
N GLU A 492 -2.15 2.86 -7.61
CA GLU A 492 -1.38 2.29 -8.74
C GLU A 492 -0.49 3.32 -9.44
N SER A 493 -0.68 4.62 -9.16
CA SER A 493 0.22 5.70 -9.59
C SER A 493 1.35 5.98 -8.59
N TYR A 494 1.58 5.11 -7.60
CA TYR A 494 2.66 5.29 -6.62
C TYR A 494 4.04 5.16 -7.28
N GLU A 495 4.84 6.21 -7.10
CA GLU A 495 6.25 6.30 -7.44
C GLU A 495 6.95 7.09 -6.32
N ALA A 496 8.04 6.56 -5.78
CA ALA A 496 8.84 7.21 -4.74
C ALA A 496 10.32 7.16 -5.10
N ALA A 497 10.94 8.33 -5.25
CA ALA A 497 12.36 8.44 -5.55
C ALA A 497 13.23 8.00 -4.35
N ASP A 498 14.09 7.03 -4.58
CA ASP A 498 15.19 6.68 -3.71
C ASP A 498 16.45 7.45 -4.16
N ARG A 499 16.95 8.32 -3.28
CA ARG A 499 18.12 9.16 -3.56
C ARG A 499 19.42 8.61 -2.97
N VAL A 500 19.32 7.44 -2.34
CA VAL A 500 20.40 6.78 -1.62
C VAL A 500 20.87 5.60 -2.44
N ASP A 501 19.95 4.73 -2.79
CA ASP A 501 20.21 3.61 -3.69
C ASP A 501 20.17 4.13 -5.13
N VAL A 502 21.32 4.05 -5.80
CA VAL A 502 21.54 4.55 -7.15
C VAL A 502 21.75 3.39 -8.13
N ASP A 503 21.46 3.64 -9.41
CA ASP A 503 21.80 2.71 -10.50
C ASP A 503 23.33 2.62 -10.73
N ASP A 504 23.76 1.72 -11.62
CA ASP A 504 25.19 1.54 -11.96
C ASP A 504 25.83 2.80 -12.56
N GLU A 505 25.01 3.73 -13.08
CA GLU A 505 25.39 5.04 -13.60
C GLU A 505 25.41 6.16 -12.54
N GLY A 506 24.90 5.92 -11.32
CA GLY A 506 24.86 6.86 -10.21
C GLY A 506 23.63 7.78 -10.16
N ASN A 507 22.55 7.45 -10.87
CA ASN A 507 21.28 8.17 -10.81
C ASN A 507 20.39 7.64 -9.67
N PRO A 508 19.55 8.49 -9.04
CA PRO A 508 18.51 8.04 -8.10
C PRO A 508 17.62 6.94 -8.68
N THR A 509 17.34 5.90 -7.90
CA THR A 509 16.38 4.85 -8.26
C THR A 509 14.98 5.18 -7.74
N TYR A 510 14.01 4.30 -7.98
CA TYR A 510 12.61 4.56 -7.67
C TYR A 510 11.92 3.28 -7.19
N TYR A 511 11.08 3.40 -6.17
CA TYR A 511 10.05 2.40 -5.88
C TYR A 511 8.84 2.72 -6.74
N THR A 512 8.42 1.76 -7.57
CA THR A 512 7.17 1.85 -8.34
C THR A 512 6.14 0.87 -7.78
N PHE A 513 4.86 1.18 -7.92
CA PHE A 513 3.78 0.26 -7.53
C PHE A 513 3.95 -1.11 -8.20
N GLN A 514 3.93 -2.18 -7.41
CA GLN A 514 4.08 -3.56 -7.90
C GLN A 514 2.86 -4.45 -7.59
N GLY A 515 2.07 -4.14 -6.55
CA GLY A 515 0.86 -4.91 -6.29
C GLY A 515 0.16 -4.65 -4.96
N TYR A 516 -0.75 -5.55 -4.63
CA TYR A 516 -1.57 -5.58 -3.43
C TYR A 516 -1.33 -6.85 -2.61
N ASN A 517 -1.38 -6.76 -1.29
CA ASN A 517 -1.48 -7.91 -0.40
C ASN A 517 -2.80 -7.88 0.40
N ILE A 518 -3.36 -9.06 0.65
CA ILE A 518 -4.57 -9.24 1.46
C ILE A 518 -4.21 -10.13 2.64
N TYR A 519 -4.57 -9.71 3.86
CA TYR A 519 -4.30 -10.44 5.10
C TYR A 519 -5.58 -10.69 5.90
N GLN A 520 -5.59 -11.76 6.69
CA GLN A 520 -6.49 -11.91 7.84
C GLN A 520 -5.72 -11.64 9.14
N VAL A 521 -6.38 -11.02 10.11
CA VAL A 521 -5.85 -10.67 11.43
C VAL A 521 -6.78 -11.23 12.52
N ASP A 522 -6.24 -11.66 13.66
CA ASP A 522 -7.03 -12.18 14.81
C ASP A 522 -7.44 -11.10 15.85
N ALA A 523 -6.94 -9.87 15.70
CA ALA A 523 -7.22 -8.73 16.55
C ALA A 523 -7.78 -7.51 15.78
N PRO A 524 -8.47 -6.58 16.46
CA PRO A 524 -9.01 -5.35 15.85
C PRO A 524 -7.94 -4.30 15.48
N THR A 525 -6.68 -4.47 15.88
CA THR A 525 -5.53 -3.61 15.58
C THR A 525 -4.34 -4.52 15.28
N VAL A 526 -3.46 -4.14 14.35
CA VAL A 526 -2.19 -4.87 14.12
C VAL A 526 -1.14 -4.40 15.13
N GLY A 527 -0.46 -5.35 15.77
CA GLY A 527 0.68 -5.10 16.66
C GLY A 527 1.41 -6.40 16.98
N PRO A 528 2.53 -6.33 17.73
CA PRO A 528 3.22 -7.50 18.28
C PRO A 528 2.27 -8.50 18.96
N GLY A 529 2.56 -9.79 18.80
CA GLY A 529 1.71 -10.90 19.27
C GLY A 529 0.42 -11.16 18.48
N VAL A 530 0.01 -10.26 17.57
CA VAL A 530 -1.17 -10.44 16.71
C VAL A 530 -0.84 -11.37 15.53
N THR A 531 -1.69 -12.36 15.26
CA THR A 531 -1.49 -13.28 14.12
C THR A 531 -1.94 -12.61 12.82
N VAL A 532 -0.97 -12.22 11.98
CA VAL A 532 -1.21 -11.70 10.63
C VAL A 532 -0.92 -12.79 9.59
N LEU A 533 -1.94 -13.21 8.84
CA LEU A 533 -1.83 -14.25 7.81
C LEU A 533 -2.12 -13.69 6.41
N LYS A 534 -1.10 -13.67 5.54
CA LYS A 534 -1.24 -13.31 4.12
C LYS A 534 -2.13 -14.36 3.41
N LEU A 535 -3.25 -13.91 2.86
CA LEU A 535 -4.24 -14.74 2.16
C LEU A 535 -3.98 -14.77 0.65
N ALA A 536 -3.58 -13.63 0.07
CA ALA A 536 -3.34 -13.46 -1.36
C ALA A 536 -2.42 -12.28 -1.64
N THR A 537 -1.80 -12.33 -2.83
CA THR A 537 -1.11 -11.21 -3.47
C THR A 537 -1.63 -11.10 -4.89
N TYR A 538 -1.80 -9.86 -5.37
CA TYR A 538 -2.08 -9.55 -6.77
C TYR A 538 -1.07 -8.52 -7.25
N ASP A 539 -0.38 -8.79 -8.33
CA ASP A 539 0.81 -8.06 -8.78
C ASP A 539 0.75 -7.69 -10.25
N VAL A 540 1.54 -6.69 -10.65
CA VAL A 540 1.65 -6.31 -12.06
C VAL A 540 2.25 -7.49 -12.84
N ALA A 541 1.63 -7.84 -13.97
CA ALA A 541 2.12 -8.89 -14.87
C ALA A 541 3.23 -8.33 -15.79
N ASP A 542 4.44 -8.16 -15.24
CA ASP A 542 5.61 -7.55 -15.88
C ASP A 542 6.87 -8.44 -15.86
N GLY A 543 6.80 -9.63 -15.27
CA GLY A 543 7.91 -10.56 -15.11
C GLY A 543 8.64 -10.48 -13.76
N VAL A 544 8.24 -9.58 -12.85
CA VAL A 544 8.78 -9.52 -11.48
C VAL A 544 8.13 -10.61 -10.62
N GLY A 545 8.81 -11.76 -10.52
CA GLY A 545 8.44 -12.84 -9.59
C GLY A 545 8.87 -12.56 -8.13
N ASP A 546 8.72 -13.57 -7.26
CA ASP A 546 9.10 -13.57 -5.84
C ASP A 546 10.31 -12.68 -5.49
N ILE A 547 10.05 -11.55 -4.83
CA ILE A 547 11.04 -10.55 -4.47
C ILE A 547 11.82 -11.02 -3.24
N LYS A 548 13.14 -11.01 -3.37
CA LYS A 548 14.06 -11.37 -2.30
C LYS A 548 14.84 -10.18 -1.78
N ASP A 549 15.14 -10.21 -0.50
CA ASP A 549 15.98 -9.21 0.17
C ASP A 549 16.89 -9.88 1.22
N PHE A 550 17.88 -9.13 1.69
CA PHE A 550 18.81 -9.56 2.72
C PHE A 550 18.20 -9.36 4.12
N VAL A 551 17.75 -10.46 4.74
CA VAL A 551 17.13 -10.46 6.07
C VAL A 551 17.93 -11.32 7.05
N PHE A 552 17.93 -10.95 8.33
CA PHE A 552 18.62 -11.75 9.35
C PHE A 552 17.90 -13.07 9.62
N SER A 553 18.60 -14.19 9.44
CA SER A 553 18.10 -15.52 9.80
C SER A 553 18.53 -15.92 11.20
N GLU A 554 17.54 -16.19 12.07
CA GLU A 554 17.76 -16.76 13.40
C GLU A 554 18.43 -18.15 13.34
N GLU A 555 18.19 -18.93 12.27
CA GLU A 555 18.79 -20.27 12.11
C GLU A 555 20.30 -20.22 11.91
N PHE A 556 20.79 -19.18 11.23
CA PHE A 556 22.21 -19.05 10.84
C PHE A 556 22.97 -18.00 11.64
N GLY A 557 22.29 -17.10 12.36
CA GLY A 557 22.93 -16.00 13.09
C GLY A 557 23.54 -14.94 12.17
N GLU A 558 23.13 -14.89 10.90
CA GLU A 558 23.67 -14.01 9.86
C GLU A 558 22.56 -13.53 8.91
N THR A 559 22.86 -12.47 8.16
CA THR A 559 21.97 -11.96 7.11
C THR A 559 22.03 -12.87 5.87
N VAL A 560 20.87 -13.38 5.46
CA VAL A 560 20.71 -14.25 4.29
C VAL A 560 19.74 -13.65 3.30
N GLU A 561 19.89 -14.00 2.01
CA GLU A 561 18.87 -13.65 1.01
C GLU A 561 17.63 -14.54 1.20
N ALA A 562 16.48 -13.93 1.49
CA ALA A 562 15.19 -14.63 1.62
C ALA A 562 14.08 -13.91 0.86
N THR A 563 13.02 -14.65 0.48
CA THR A 563 11.82 -14.08 -0.14
C THR A 563 11.04 -13.24 0.87
N VAL A 564 11.04 -11.91 0.69
CA VAL A 564 10.29 -10.96 1.53
C VAL A 564 8.87 -10.71 1.02
N GLN A 565 8.66 -10.84 -0.30
CA GLN A 565 7.35 -10.73 -0.91
C GLN A 565 7.19 -11.85 -1.95
N ARG A 566 6.08 -12.58 -1.88
CA ARG A 566 5.71 -13.53 -2.94
C ARG A 566 4.97 -12.79 -4.03
N ALA A 567 5.44 -12.87 -5.25
CA ALA A 567 4.90 -12.15 -6.40
C ALA A 567 4.69 -13.19 -7.51
N PRO A 568 3.45 -13.69 -7.70
CA PRO A 568 3.18 -14.76 -8.65
C PRO A 568 3.16 -14.33 -10.13
N ASP A 569 3.32 -13.04 -10.46
CA ASP A 569 3.29 -12.46 -11.81
C ASP A 569 1.96 -12.75 -12.54
N THR A 570 0.83 -12.60 -11.81
CA THR A 570 -0.50 -13.06 -12.29
C THR A 570 -1.45 -11.96 -12.75
N GLY A 571 -1.07 -10.69 -12.56
CA GLY A 571 -1.91 -9.55 -12.88
C GLY A 571 -2.73 -9.04 -11.69
N LEU A 572 -3.10 -7.76 -11.76
CA LEU A 572 -3.84 -7.09 -10.70
C LEU A 572 -5.30 -7.55 -10.66
N GLN A 573 -5.83 -7.71 -9.45
CA GLN A 573 -7.26 -7.89 -9.18
C GLN A 573 -7.64 -6.92 -8.07
N ARG A 574 -8.83 -6.30 -8.15
CA ARG A 574 -9.30 -5.27 -7.19
C ARG A 574 -10.44 -5.75 -6.27
N TYR A 575 -10.52 -7.06 -6.07
CA TYR A 575 -11.49 -7.68 -5.17
C TYR A 575 -10.94 -8.96 -4.54
N TYR A 576 -11.48 -9.33 -3.38
CA TYR A 576 -11.17 -10.59 -2.71
C TYR A 576 -12.40 -11.16 -2.00
N ARG A 577 -12.73 -12.42 -2.27
CA ARG A 577 -13.89 -13.12 -1.71
C ARG A 577 -13.47 -14.04 -0.59
N ILE A 578 -14.09 -13.88 0.58
CA ILE A 578 -13.76 -14.58 1.82
C ILE A 578 -14.99 -15.36 2.29
N THR A 579 -14.88 -16.70 2.32
CA THR A 579 -15.96 -17.60 2.77
C THR A 579 -15.59 -18.41 4.03
N SER A 580 -14.35 -18.29 4.49
CA SER A 580 -13.82 -19.02 5.65
C SER A 580 -12.85 -18.17 6.49
N ASN A 581 -12.70 -18.57 7.75
CA ASN A 581 -11.71 -18.06 8.68
C ASN A 581 -10.42 -18.89 8.54
N ALA A 582 -9.43 -18.36 7.83
CA ALA A 582 -8.15 -19.02 7.58
C ALA A 582 -7.37 -19.22 8.89
N LEU A 583 -7.40 -18.25 9.80
CA LEU A 583 -6.77 -18.32 11.14
C LEU A 583 -7.38 -19.41 12.05
N GLN A 584 -8.59 -19.89 11.76
CA GLN A 584 -9.22 -21.03 12.47
C GLN A 584 -9.37 -22.26 11.57
N GLY A 585 -8.31 -22.59 10.83
CA GLY A 585 -8.22 -23.83 10.05
C GLY A 585 -9.19 -23.91 8.86
N GLY A 586 -9.62 -22.77 8.32
CA GLY A 586 -10.51 -22.71 7.17
C GLY A 586 -11.99 -22.99 7.47
N ASN A 587 -12.42 -22.90 8.74
CA ASN A 587 -13.84 -23.03 9.10
C ASN A 587 -14.70 -21.96 8.40
N PRO A 588 -15.91 -22.28 7.89
CA PRO A 588 -16.78 -21.29 7.25
C PRO A 588 -17.08 -20.08 8.15
N LEU A 589 -17.18 -18.89 7.55
CA LEU A 589 -17.55 -17.69 8.32
C LEU A 589 -18.94 -17.88 8.95
N SER A 590 -19.08 -17.40 10.18
CA SER A 590 -20.34 -17.38 10.92
C SER A 590 -20.87 -15.95 10.97
N ASN A 591 -22.14 -15.77 10.59
CA ASN A 591 -22.77 -14.46 10.59
C ASN A 591 -22.76 -13.82 11.98
N TRP A 592 -22.73 -12.49 12.01
CA TRP A 592 -22.78 -11.65 13.21
C TRP A 592 -21.56 -11.76 14.14
N ASN A 593 -20.55 -12.57 13.79
CA ASN A 593 -19.22 -12.50 14.38
C ASN A 593 -18.37 -11.44 13.67
N ASN A 594 -17.50 -10.77 14.41
CA ASN A 594 -16.49 -9.90 13.83
C ASN A 594 -15.30 -10.73 13.31
N TYR A 595 -14.72 -10.26 12.21
CA TYR A 595 -13.45 -10.73 11.65
C TYR A 595 -12.66 -9.50 11.20
N TRP A 596 -11.34 -9.63 11.08
CA TRP A 596 -10.46 -8.52 10.72
C TRP A 596 -9.59 -8.90 9.52
N PHE A 597 -9.53 -7.99 8.55
CA PHE A 597 -8.75 -8.14 7.34
C PHE A 597 -7.96 -6.87 7.07
N VAL A 598 -6.89 -6.97 6.29
CA VAL A 598 -6.10 -5.82 5.83
C VAL A 598 -5.91 -5.94 4.33
N VAL A 599 -5.97 -4.82 3.62
CA VAL A 599 -5.49 -4.71 2.24
C VAL A 599 -4.44 -3.61 2.20
N THR A 600 -3.27 -3.92 1.67
CA THR A 600 -2.13 -3.00 1.49
C THR A 600 -1.76 -2.94 0.01
N ALA A 601 -1.08 -1.86 -0.39
CA ALA A 601 -0.30 -1.84 -1.61
C ALA A 601 1.19 -1.99 -1.27
N TYR A 602 1.99 -2.49 -2.20
CA TYR A 602 3.44 -2.49 -2.10
C TYR A 602 4.10 -1.97 -3.38
N GLY A 603 5.20 -1.24 -3.19
CA GLY A 603 6.11 -0.84 -4.25
C GLY A 603 7.40 -1.64 -4.20
N TYR A 604 8.05 -1.76 -5.35
CA TYR A 604 9.29 -2.50 -5.55
C TYR A 604 10.38 -1.59 -6.12
N ASN A 605 11.60 -1.73 -5.62
CA ASN A 605 12.82 -1.18 -6.19
C ASN A 605 13.89 -2.28 -6.22
N PRO A 606 14.43 -2.69 -7.37
CA PRO A 606 15.46 -3.75 -7.44
C PRO A 606 16.77 -3.39 -6.72
N HIS A 607 17.07 -2.10 -6.58
CA HIS A 607 18.26 -1.57 -5.91
C HIS A 607 18.02 -1.15 -4.46
N GLY A 608 16.75 -0.92 -4.09
CA GLY A 608 16.37 -0.30 -2.81
C GLY A 608 16.66 -1.18 -1.60
N ILE A 609 16.96 -0.55 -0.46
CA ILE A 609 17.18 -1.20 0.84
C ILE A 609 16.18 -0.65 1.87
N PRO A 610 15.09 -1.38 2.22
CA PRO A 610 14.69 -2.70 1.72
C PRO A 610 14.03 -2.63 0.33
N ARG A 611 14.12 -3.71 -0.46
CA ARG A 611 13.62 -3.77 -1.85
C ARG A 611 12.11 -3.59 -2.00
N ILE A 612 11.35 -3.73 -0.90
CA ILE A 612 9.90 -3.54 -0.86
C ILE A 612 9.51 -2.44 0.12
N LEU A 613 8.54 -1.61 -0.27
CA LEU A 613 7.85 -0.70 0.63
C LEU A 613 6.35 -1.00 0.60
N GLU A 614 5.81 -1.45 1.73
CA GLU A 614 4.40 -1.79 1.88
C GLU A 614 3.65 -0.70 2.67
N SER A 615 2.38 -0.47 2.32
CA SER A 615 1.48 0.44 3.04
C SER A 615 1.34 0.05 4.52
N PRO A 616 1.05 1.02 5.41
CA PRO A 616 0.67 0.73 6.79
C PRO A 616 -0.54 -0.23 6.86
N MET A 617 -0.48 -1.22 7.75
CA MET A 617 -1.56 -2.19 7.92
C MET A 617 -2.69 -1.62 8.78
N THR A 618 -3.78 -1.17 8.14
CA THR A 618 -5.02 -0.79 8.85
C THR A 618 -6.05 -1.90 8.79
N THR A 619 -6.53 -2.30 9.96
CA THR A 619 -7.54 -3.35 10.16
C THR A 619 -8.94 -2.90 9.73
N ILE A 620 -9.55 -3.73 8.90
CA ILE A 620 -10.91 -3.59 8.42
C ILE A 620 -11.78 -4.57 9.23
N THR A 621 -12.60 -4.04 10.14
CA THR A 621 -13.57 -4.86 10.88
C THR A 621 -14.75 -5.19 9.98
N VAL A 622 -14.98 -6.48 9.75
CA VAL A 622 -16.09 -7.00 8.92
C VAL A 622 -17.00 -7.90 9.76
N GLN A 623 -18.28 -7.98 9.38
CA GLN A 623 -19.29 -8.76 10.06
C GLN A 623 -20.26 -9.37 9.04
N PRO A 624 -19.97 -10.58 8.51
CA PRO A 624 -20.84 -11.25 7.55
C PRO A 624 -22.26 -11.39 8.10
N LYS A 625 -23.26 -11.21 7.24
CA LYS A 625 -24.68 -11.23 7.60
C LYS A 625 -25.55 -11.41 6.36
N PRO A 626 -26.72 -12.07 6.48
CA PRO A 626 -27.67 -12.15 5.37
C PRO A 626 -28.17 -10.75 4.98
N ALA A 627 -28.60 -10.61 3.73
CA ALA A 627 -29.14 -9.36 3.22
C ALA A 627 -30.33 -8.84 4.07
N ALA A 628 -30.31 -7.52 4.33
CA ALA A 628 -31.31 -6.87 5.18
C ALA A 628 -32.75 -7.01 4.62
N GLY A 629 -33.75 -6.94 5.51
CA GLY A 629 -35.16 -6.95 5.12
C GLY A 629 -35.67 -8.27 4.51
N GLY A 630 -34.85 -9.33 4.44
CA GLY A 630 -35.20 -10.57 3.74
C GLY A 630 -35.16 -10.43 2.22
N LEU A 631 -34.24 -9.62 1.70
CA LEU A 631 -33.87 -9.64 0.28
C LEU A 631 -33.35 -11.05 -0.11
N GLN A 632 -33.68 -11.50 -1.32
CA GLN A 632 -33.05 -12.67 -1.94
C GLN A 632 -32.29 -12.22 -3.18
N THR A 633 -31.02 -12.60 -3.26
CA THR A 633 -30.20 -12.43 -4.46
C THR A 633 -30.67 -13.43 -5.52
N LYS A 634 -30.90 -12.96 -6.75
CA LYS A 634 -31.25 -13.83 -7.88
C LYS A 634 -30.04 -14.37 -8.64
N SER A 635 -28.88 -13.79 -8.36
CA SER A 635 -27.59 -14.07 -8.96
C SER A 635 -26.61 -14.64 -7.92
N ASN A 636 -25.59 -15.34 -8.40
CA ASN A 636 -24.48 -15.85 -7.61
C ASN A 636 -23.19 -15.05 -7.88
N PHE A 637 -22.24 -15.10 -6.95
CA PHE A 637 -20.87 -14.64 -7.18
C PHE A 637 -20.25 -15.31 -8.41
N ASN A 638 -19.55 -14.52 -9.22
CA ASN A 638 -18.94 -14.86 -10.50
C ASN A 638 -19.92 -15.48 -11.53
N GLN A 639 -21.21 -15.17 -11.43
CA GLN A 639 -22.17 -15.55 -12.45
C GLN A 639 -22.06 -14.60 -13.65
N MET A 640 -21.70 -15.13 -14.82
CA MET A 640 -21.82 -14.39 -16.08
C MET A 640 -23.29 -14.15 -16.40
N ILE A 641 -23.69 -12.89 -16.55
CA ILE A 641 -25.08 -12.47 -16.81
C ILE A 641 -25.29 -11.85 -18.18
N ALA A 642 -24.21 -11.46 -18.85
CA ALA A 642 -24.23 -10.97 -20.23
C ALA A 642 -22.87 -11.21 -20.89
N ALA A 643 -22.87 -11.52 -22.19
CA ALA A 643 -21.66 -11.72 -22.97
C ALA A 643 -21.87 -11.47 -24.47
N ILE A 644 -20.84 -10.96 -25.14
CA ILE A 644 -20.68 -10.88 -26.59
C ILE A 644 -19.25 -11.28 -26.94
N GLY A 645 -19.10 -12.30 -27.77
CA GLY A 645 -17.83 -12.76 -28.34
C GLY A 645 -18.10 -13.52 -29.65
N PRO A 646 -17.06 -14.10 -30.29
CA PRO A 646 -17.15 -14.66 -31.65
C PRO A 646 -18.28 -15.69 -31.83
N ASP A 647 -18.41 -16.61 -30.88
CA ASP A 647 -19.42 -17.69 -30.87
C ASP A 647 -20.46 -17.55 -29.75
N THR A 648 -20.39 -16.47 -28.95
CA THR A 648 -21.19 -16.30 -27.74
C THR A 648 -21.96 -14.99 -27.80
N THR A 649 -23.28 -15.03 -27.73
CA THR A 649 -24.10 -13.83 -27.50
C THR A 649 -25.23 -14.19 -26.53
N PHE A 650 -25.21 -13.56 -25.36
CA PHE A 650 -26.15 -13.82 -24.28
C PHE A 650 -26.50 -12.52 -23.56
N ASN A 651 -27.78 -12.16 -23.52
CA ASN A 651 -28.32 -11.03 -22.74
C ASN A 651 -27.62 -9.66 -22.94
N ALA A 652 -26.96 -9.49 -24.09
CA ALA A 652 -26.32 -8.27 -24.53
C ALA A 652 -26.53 -8.10 -26.04
N THR A 653 -26.43 -6.85 -26.50
CA THR A 653 -26.43 -6.49 -27.93
C THR A 653 -25.31 -5.51 -28.25
N HIS A 654 -24.60 -5.74 -29.36
CA HIS A 654 -23.60 -4.85 -29.93
C HIS A 654 -24.21 -4.13 -31.14
N THR A 655 -24.12 -2.81 -31.18
CA THR A 655 -24.74 -2.01 -32.24
C THR A 655 -23.82 -1.94 -33.45
N THR A 656 -24.03 -2.83 -34.41
CA THR A 656 -23.22 -2.96 -35.64
C THR A 656 -23.49 -1.89 -36.72
N THR A 657 -24.37 -0.90 -36.46
CA THR A 657 -24.70 0.14 -37.45
C THR A 657 -23.55 1.15 -37.57
N GLY A 658 -22.60 0.87 -38.47
CA GLY A 658 -21.39 1.66 -38.65
C GLY A 658 -20.22 1.23 -37.74
N SER A 659 -20.46 0.30 -36.81
CA SER A 659 -19.38 -0.42 -36.11
C SER A 659 -18.88 -1.59 -36.93
N LEU A 660 -17.58 -1.76 -36.89
CA LEU A 660 -16.84 -2.85 -37.52
C LEU A 660 -15.91 -3.55 -36.48
N SER A 661 -16.08 -3.29 -35.18
CA SER A 661 -15.27 -3.92 -34.13
C SER A 661 -15.52 -5.41 -34.01
N ASP A 662 -14.46 -6.16 -33.72
CA ASP A 662 -14.48 -7.57 -33.31
C ASP A 662 -14.31 -7.71 -31.77
N GLY A 663 -14.38 -6.59 -31.04
CA GLY A 663 -14.27 -6.55 -29.59
C GLY A 663 -15.41 -7.26 -28.86
N GLN A 664 -15.15 -7.61 -27.61
CA GLN A 664 -15.97 -8.50 -26.81
C GLN A 664 -16.48 -7.81 -25.54
N LEU A 665 -17.53 -8.36 -24.97
CA LEU A 665 -18.08 -7.95 -23.68
C LEU A 665 -18.27 -9.19 -22.82
N GLU A 666 -17.85 -9.14 -21.57
CA GLU A 666 -18.27 -10.08 -20.54
C GLU A 666 -18.75 -9.31 -19.30
N VAL A 667 -19.82 -9.79 -18.67
CA VAL A 667 -20.39 -9.16 -17.47
C VAL A 667 -20.62 -10.22 -16.41
N TYR A 668 -19.91 -10.11 -15.30
CA TYR A 668 -20.02 -11.01 -14.14
C TYR A 668 -20.63 -10.28 -12.96
N VAL A 669 -21.49 -10.96 -12.20
CA VAL A 669 -21.94 -10.49 -10.90
C VAL A 669 -20.89 -10.82 -9.85
N VAL A 670 -20.36 -9.80 -9.18
CA VAL A 670 -19.40 -9.94 -8.07
C VAL A 670 -20.05 -9.63 -6.72
N ASP A 671 -20.93 -8.61 -6.64
CA ASP A 671 -21.84 -8.45 -5.49
C ASP A 671 -23.32 -8.55 -5.95
N PRO A 672 -23.96 -9.72 -5.77
CA PRO A 672 -25.38 -9.93 -6.06
C PRO A 672 -26.35 -9.00 -5.31
N SER A 673 -25.92 -8.34 -4.23
CA SER A 673 -26.75 -7.43 -3.44
C SER A 673 -26.85 -6.01 -4.02
N GLN A 674 -25.89 -5.61 -4.86
CA GLN A 674 -25.82 -4.27 -5.47
C GLN A 674 -26.40 -4.22 -6.90
N VAL A 675 -26.62 -5.39 -7.53
CA VAL A 675 -27.16 -5.49 -8.90
C VAL A 675 -28.51 -4.77 -8.98
N THR A 676 -28.61 -3.80 -9.89
CA THR A 676 -29.68 -2.78 -9.87
C THR A 676 -30.96 -3.14 -10.62
N GLY A 677 -30.93 -4.18 -11.47
CA GLY A 677 -32.05 -4.53 -12.36
C GLY A 677 -32.25 -3.53 -13.52
N ARG A 678 -31.24 -2.69 -13.80
CA ARG A 678 -31.23 -1.70 -14.89
C ARG A 678 -30.63 -2.24 -16.18
N GLU A 679 -30.89 -1.50 -17.25
CA GLU A 679 -30.11 -1.55 -18.49
C GLU A 679 -28.82 -0.73 -18.34
N TYR A 680 -27.76 -1.19 -18.98
CA TYR A 680 -26.46 -0.55 -19.01
C TYR A 680 -25.96 -0.43 -20.45
N ARG A 681 -25.10 0.55 -20.69
CA ARG A 681 -24.34 0.67 -21.93
C ARG A 681 -22.84 0.84 -21.68
N VAL A 682 -22.05 0.16 -22.50
CA VAL A 682 -20.61 0.40 -22.66
C VAL A 682 -20.41 1.21 -23.93
N ILE A 683 -19.68 2.32 -23.79
CA ILE A 683 -19.38 3.26 -24.87
C ILE A 683 -17.88 3.55 -24.87
N PHE A 684 -17.35 3.92 -26.04
CA PHE A 684 -15.93 4.17 -26.25
C PHE A 684 -15.67 5.62 -26.68
N GLU A 685 -14.58 6.20 -26.20
CA GLU A 685 -14.15 7.57 -26.51
C GLU A 685 -12.62 7.55 -26.77
N VAL A 686 -12.10 8.51 -27.55
CA VAL A 686 -10.64 8.68 -27.72
C VAL A 686 -10.17 9.81 -26.81
N VAL A 687 -9.38 9.46 -25.80
CA VAL A 687 -8.79 10.39 -24.83
C VAL A 687 -7.28 10.35 -25.00
N GLN A 688 -6.67 11.50 -25.28
CA GLN A 688 -5.21 11.65 -25.50
C GLN A 688 -4.63 10.67 -26.56
N GLY A 689 -5.44 10.28 -27.56
CA GLY A 689 -5.03 9.35 -28.62
C GLY A 689 -5.20 7.86 -28.29
N ARG A 690 -5.66 7.51 -27.08
CA ARG A 690 -6.00 6.13 -26.68
C ARG A 690 -7.51 5.94 -26.66
N THR A 691 -8.00 4.81 -27.19
CA THR A 691 -9.40 4.39 -26.99
C THR A 691 -9.60 3.96 -25.54
N VAL A 692 -10.52 4.61 -24.84
CA VAL A 692 -11.00 4.26 -23.50
C VAL A 692 -12.47 3.87 -23.57
N TRP A 693 -12.95 3.14 -22.56
CA TRP A 693 -14.36 2.81 -22.42
C TRP A 693 -14.96 3.35 -21.11
N HIS A 694 -16.29 3.37 -21.07
CA HIS A 694 -17.07 3.86 -19.96
C HIS A 694 -18.32 3.00 -19.77
N LEU A 695 -18.80 2.91 -18.53
CA LEU A 695 -20.06 2.23 -18.20
C LEU A 695 -21.09 3.27 -17.77
N GLU A 696 -22.26 3.25 -18.41
CA GLU A 696 -23.40 4.09 -18.03
C GLU A 696 -24.62 3.23 -17.71
N ARG A 697 -25.19 3.44 -16.51
CA ARG A 697 -26.47 2.86 -16.11
C ARG A 697 -27.62 3.72 -16.62
N ILE A 698 -28.67 3.10 -17.17
CA ILE A 698 -29.84 3.81 -17.68
C ILE A 698 -30.90 3.89 -16.57
N ASP A 699 -30.86 4.99 -15.81
CA ASP A 699 -31.86 5.28 -14.77
C ASP A 699 -33.07 6.06 -15.34
N PRO A 700 -34.23 6.07 -14.64
CA PRO A 700 -35.43 6.78 -15.10
C PRO A 700 -35.26 8.30 -15.28
N SER A 701 -34.23 8.89 -14.66
CA SER A 701 -33.83 10.29 -14.80
C SER A 701 -32.92 10.56 -16.00
N GLY A 702 -32.40 9.51 -16.66
CA GLY A 702 -31.39 9.58 -17.72
C GLY A 702 -30.16 8.70 -17.41
N PRO A 703 -29.20 8.62 -18.36
CA PRO A 703 -27.96 7.86 -18.16
C PRO A 703 -27.10 8.43 -17.03
N VAL A 704 -26.51 7.55 -16.22
CA VAL A 704 -25.57 7.86 -15.14
C VAL A 704 -24.27 7.13 -15.41
N ARG A 705 -23.17 7.89 -15.53
CA ARG A 705 -21.80 7.38 -15.74
C ARG A 705 -21.27 6.78 -14.44
N VAL A 706 -21.22 5.45 -14.36
CA VAL A 706 -20.78 4.69 -13.16
C VAL A 706 -19.33 4.24 -13.24
N LEU A 707 -18.76 4.08 -14.45
CA LEU A 707 -17.31 3.99 -14.68
C LEU A 707 -16.90 4.93 -15.81
N SER A 708 -15.70 5.51 -15.71
CA SER A 708 -15.15 6.44 -16.70
C SER A 708 -13.70 6.15 -17.05
N ASN A 709 -13.29 6.50 -18.28
CA ASN A 709 -11.89 6.50 -18.73
C ASN A 709 -11.17 5.18 -18.50
N GLN A 710 -11.89 4.06 -18.61
CA GLN A 710 -11.32 2.74 -18.38
C GLN A 710 -10.41 2.37 -19.56
N THR A 711 -9.15 2.08 -19.25
CA THR A 711 -8.06 1.88 -20.22
C THR A 711 -7.75 0.42 -20.50
N ASN A 712 -8.15 -0.49 -19.60
CA ASN A 712 -7.97 -1.92 -19.72
C ASN A 712 -8.98 -2.50 -20.72
N GLN A 713 -8.48 -3.24 -21.70
CA GLN A 713 -9.26 -4.01 -22.67
C GLN A 713 -8.63 -5.40 -22.93
N ALA A 714 -7.75 -5.88 -22.03
CA ALA A 714 -6.96 -7.10 -22.23
C ALA A 714 -7.76 -8.39 -21.92
N GLY A 715 -8.72 -8.32 -20.99
CA GLY A 715 -9.57 -9.46 -20.60
C GLY A 715 -9.12 -10.18 -19.32
N ASP A 716 -8.03 -9.70 -18.70
CA ASP A 716 -7.56 -10.08 -17.37
C ASP A 716 -8.57 -9.76 -16.24
N GLU A 717 -8.15 -9.85 -14.97
CA GLU A 717 -8.97 -9.52 -13.79
C GLU A 717 -8.80 -8.07 -13.28
N SER A 718 -8.03 -7.23 -13.97
CA SER A 718 -7.74 -5.83 -13.60
C SER A 718 -8.84 -4.87 -14.04
N TYR A 719 -10.10 -5.26 -13.84
CA TYR A 719 -11.29 -4.47 -14.15
C TYR A 719 -11.92 -3.88 -12.88
N THR A 720 -12.54 -2.71 -12.99
CA THR A 720 -13.21 -2.03 -11.87
C THR A 720 -14.63 -2.53 -11.71
N ILE A 721 -15.06 -2.76 -10.47
CA ILE A 721 -16.45 -3.15 -10.15
C ILE A 721 -17.31 -1.90 -10.00
N ALA A 722 -18.51 -1.91 -10.60
CA ALA A 722 -19.55 -0.92 -10.37
C ALA A 722 -20.92 -1.60 -10.25
N ASP A 723 -21.77 -1.13 -9.33
CA ASP A 723 -23.11 -1.70 -9.07
C ASP A 723 -23.12 -3.23 -8.84
N GLY A 724 -22.05 -3.76 -8.24
CA GLY A 724 -21.86 -5.20 -8.04
C GLY A 724 -21.49 -6.00 -9.29
N LEU A 725 -21.18 -5.33 -10.39
CA LEU A 725 -20.82 -5.93 -11.68
C LEU A 725 -19.34 -5.74 -11.99
N LEU A 726 -18.67 -6.81 -12.43
CA LEU A 726 -17.40 -6.74 -13.15
C LEU A 726 -17.72 -6.73 -14.65
N VAL A 727 -17.55 -5.57 -15.29
CA VAL A 727 -17.79 -5.41 -16.73
C VAL A 727 -16.44 -5.40 -17.45
N LYS A 728 -16.19 -6.43 -18.24
CA LYS A 728 -15.00 -6.54 -19.10
C LYS A 728 -15.35 -6.11 -20.52
N ALA A 729 -14.92 -4.92 -20.92
CA ALA A 729 -14.98 -4.46 -22.31
C ALA A 729 -13.63 -4.78 -22.97
N ILE A 730 -13.59 -5.86 -23.74
CA ILE A 730 -12.36 -6.51 -24.19
C ILE A 730 -12.10 -6.14 -25.66
N GLY A 731 -10.83 -5.91 -26.02
CA GLY A 731 -10.42 -5.83 -27.42
C GLY A 731 -10.56 -7.19 -28.10
N PRO A 732 -10.56 -7.27 -29.44
CA PRO A 732 -10.40 -8.56 -30.09
C PRO A 732 -9.02 -9.15 -29.77
N PRO A 733 -8.86 -10.48 -29.83
CA PRO A 733 -7.54 -11.07 -29.93
C PRO A 733 -6.81 -10.53 -31.17
N ASN A 734 -5.49 -10.38 -31.08
CA ASN A 734 -4.67 -10.04 -32.24
C ASN A 734 -4.60 -11.25 -33.17
N ASP A 735 -5.27 -11.21 -34.31
CA ASP A 735 -5.32 -12.33 -35.26
C ASP A 735 -5.61 -11.84 -36.68
N PHE A 736 -5.34 -12.69 -37.68
CA PHE A 736 -5.95 -12.55 -39.00
C PHE A 736 -7.34 -13.20 -39.01
N LYS A 737 -8.23 -12.71 -39.88
CA LYS A 737 -9.60 -13.26 -40.03
C LYS A 737 -9.78 -14.10 -41.27
N ARG A 738 -9.11 -13.74 -42.38
CA ARG A 738 -9.14 -14.47 -43.65
C ARG A 738 -8.06 -14.00 -44.61
N PHE A 739 -7.73 -14.88 -45.56
CA PHE A 739 -6.87 -14.60 -46.70
C PHE A 739 -7.66 -14.93 -47.97
N LEU A 740 -7.82 -13.95 -48.85
CA LEU A 740 -8.72 -14.00 -50.01
C LEU A 740 -8.00 -13.68 -51.31
N CYS A 741 -8.49 -14.22 -52.42
CA CYS A 741 -8.23 -13.74 -53.77
C CYS A 741 -9.53 -13.08 -54.27
N THR A 742 -9.52 -11.75 -54.40
CA THR A 742 -10.71 -10.92 -54.66
C THR A 742 -10.83 -10.52 -56.14
N ALA A 743 -9.76 -10.62 -56.91
CA ALA A 743 -9.72 -10.38 -58.35
C ALA A 743 -8.64 -11.22 -59.04
N ASN A 744 -8.77 -11.41 -60.35
CA ASN A 744 -7.76 -12.01 -61.24
C ASN A 744 -7.73 -11.28 -62.61
N GLY A 745 -7.08 -11.86 -63.61
CA GLY A 745 -6.92 -11.26 -64.94
C GLY A 745 -8.22 -11.08 -65.74
N ALA A 746 -9.32 -11.71 -65.32
CA ALA A 746 -10.67 -11.46 -65.86
C ALA A 746 -11.44 -10.36 -65.11
N GLY A 747 -10.93 -9.87 -63.98
CA GLY A 747 -11.58 -8.88 -63.10
C GLY A 747 -11.95 -9.44 -61.73
N PRO A 748 -12.92 -8.82 -61.02
CA PRO A 748 -13.34 -9.25 -59.68
C PRO A 748 -13.89 -10.68 -59.64
N ILE A 749 -13.55 -11.42 -58.59
CA ILE A 749 -14.06 -12.76 -58.28
C ILE A 749 -15.20 -12.60 -57.26
N THR A 750 -16.39 -13.12 -57.59
CA THR A 750 -17.59 -12.98 -56.73
C THR A 750 -18.33 -14.32 -56.62
N PRO A 751 -18.45 -14.91 -55.41
CA PRO A 751 -17.78 -14.50 -54.17
C PRO A 751 -16.24 -14.58 -54.28
N PRO A 752 -15.48 -13.82 -53.48
CA PRO A 752 -14.03 -14.01 -53.37
C PRO A 752 -13.69 -15.44 -52.93
N VAL A 753 -12.58 -15.97 -53.44
CA VAL A 753 -12.13 -17.34 -53.14
C VAL A 753 -10.92 -17.31 -52.21
N MET A 754 -10.51 -18.46 -51.68
CA MET A 754 -9.37 -18.56 -50.75
C MET A 754 -8.06 -18.02 -51.36
N GLY A 755 -7.27 -17.32 -50.55
CA GLY A 755 -5.96 -16.74 -50.88
C GLY A 755 -4.78 -17.30 -50.07
N ALA A 756 -4.98 -18.40 -49.34
CA ALA A 756 -3.98 -19.17 -48.60
C ALA A 756 -4.33 -20.68 -48.63
N PHE A 757 -3.51 -21.53 -48.02
CA PHE A 757 -3.74 -22.99 -47.97
C PHE A 757 -3.56 -23.52 -46.55
N ALA A 758 -4.34 -24.52 -46.15
CA ALA A 758 -3.94 -25.47 -45.11
C ALA A 758 -4.91 -26.66 -45.06
N PHE A 759 -4.39 -27.85 -45.34
CA PHE A 759 -5.14 -29.10 -45.24
C PHE A 759 -5.74 -29.24 -43.82
N ASN A 760 -7.03 -29.61 -43.74
CA ASN A 760 -7.84 -29.59 -42.52
C ASN A 760 -7.24 -30.42 -41.36
N SER A 761 -7.31 -30.01 -40.09
CA SER A 761 -8.43 -29.35 -39.39
C SER A 761 -8.12 -28.05 -38.61
N SER A 762 -6.92 -27.46 -38.77
CA SER A 762 -6.48 -26.27 -38.02
C SER A 762 -5.77 -25.23 -38.92
N GLY A 763 -6.35 -25.00 -40.10
CA GLY A 763 -5.75 -24.15 -41.13
C GLY A 763 -5.91 -22.64 -40.90
N PHE A 764 -5.48 -21.86 -41.90
CA PHE A 764 -5.66 -20.39 -41.93
C PHE A 764 -7.10 -19.96 -41.61
N PRO A 765 -7.29 -18.81 -40.94
CA PRO A 765 -8.57 -18.43 -40.35
C PRO A 765 -9.66 -18.12 -41.37
N THR A 766 -10.91 -18.36 -40.96
CA THR A 766 -12.15 -18.03 -41.70
C THR A 766 -13.19 -17.38 -40.78
N SER A 767 -12.77 -16.51 -39.87
CA SER A 767 -13.57 -15.91 -38.79
C SER A 767 -14.28 -14.60 -39.19
N ASP A 768 -14.38 -14.32 -40.49
CA ASP A 768 -14.99 -13.11 -41.06
C ASP A 768 -16.50 -13.25 -41.34
N GLY A 769 -17.06 -14.46 -41.21
CA GLY A 769 -18.47 -14.74 -41.48
C GLY A 769 -18.85 -14.83 -42.97
N LEU A 770 -17.88 -14.74 -43.90
CA LEU A 770 -18.14 -15.02 -45.31
C LEU A 770 -18.33 -16.53 -45.54
N PRO A 771 -19.16 -16.95 -46.51
CA PRO A 771 -19.45 -18.37 -46.76
C PRO A 771 -18.18 -19.23 -46.85
N VAL A 772 -18.21 -20.38 -46.17
CA VAL A 772 -17.26 -21.46 -46.40
C VAL A 772 -17.77 -22.24 -47.60
N GLU A 773 -17.03 -22.25 -48.71
CA GLU A 773 -17.41 -23.05 -49.87
C GLU A 773 -17.30 -24.56 -49.54
N ALA A 774 -18.15 -25.38 -50.17
CA ALA A 774 -18.16 -26.82 -49.93
C ALA A 774 -16.90 -27.47 -50.53
N ASP A 775 -16.08 -28.09 -49.66
CA ASP A 775 -14.72 -28.65 -49.89
C ASP A 775 -13.52 -27.68 -49.70
N VAL A 776 -13.69 -26.46 -49.15
CA VAL A 776 -12.79 -25.32 -49.47
C VAL A 776 -12.10 -24.61 -48.29
N ASN A 777 -11.55 -25.35 -47.32
CA ASN A 777 -10.43 -24.83 -46.49
C ASN A 777 -9.08 -25.44 -46.90
N ASP A 778 -9.08 -26.42 -47.80
CA ASP A 778 -7.93 -27.23 -48.21
C ASP A 778 -6.93 -26.43 -49.08
N ARG A 779 -7.45 -25.73 -50.09
CA ARG A 779 -6.68 -25.04 -51.15
C ARG A 779 -7.57 -24.13 -52.01
N PRO A 780 -6.99 -23.11 -52.67
CA PRO A 780 -7.60 -22.34 -53.75
C PRO A 780 -8.21 -23.21 -54.87
N PRO A 781 -9.35 -22.77 -55.45
CA PRO A 781 -10.04 -23.51 -56.48
C PRO A 781 -9.38 -23.35 -57.86
N ALA A 782 -9.73 -24.25 -58.79
CA ALA A 782 -9.12 -24.34 -60.13
C ALA A 782 -9.33 -23.10 -61.02
N ASN A 783 -10.26 -22.22 -60.65
CA ASN A 783 -10.65 -21.00 -61.37
C ASN A 783 -10.18 -19.72 -60.66
N GLN A 784 -9.29 -19.81 -59.67
CA GLN A 784 -8.72 -18.64 -59.00
C GLN A 784 -7.96 -17.72 -59.98
N GLN A 785 -7.30 -18.30 -60.99
CA GLN A 785 -6.60 -17.58 -62.06
C GLN A 785 -7.12 -17.99 -63.43
N VAL A 786 -7.07 -17.09 -64.41
CA VAL A 786 -7.33 -17.39 -65.83
C VAL A 786 -6.16 -18.21 -66.41
N GLY A 787 -4.93 -17.94 -65.99
CA GLY A 787 -3.73 -18.73 -66.29
C GLY A 787 -3.72 -20.17 -65.75
N GLY A 788 -4.66 -20.54 -64.88
CA GLY A 788 -4.82 -21.91 -64.36
C GLY A 788 -3.93 -22.29 -63.17
N GLY A 789 -3.09 -21.37 -62.68
CA GLY A 789 -2.39 -21.50 -61.40
C GLY A 789 -3.34 -21.38 -60.20
N ARG A 790 -2.86 -21.84 -59.04
CA ARG A 790 -3.59 -21.87 -57.77
C ARG A 790 -2.67 -21.36 -56.68
N TRP A 791 -2.73 -20.05 -56.46
CA TRP A 791 -1.80 -19.33 -55.62
C TRP A 791 -2.35 -19.10 -54.22
N GLY A 792 -1.47 -19.11 -53.24
CA GLY A 792 -1.84 -18.71 -51.90
C GLY A 792 -0.65 -18.26 -51.08
N ILE A 793 -0.97 -17.43 -50.10
CA ILE A 793 -0.04 -16.86 -49.14
C ILE A 793 0.39 -17.94 -48.15
N GLN A 794 1.70 -18.06 -47.94
CA GLN A 794 2.34 -18.87 -46.91
C GLN A 794 3.52 -18.12 -46.27
N THR A 795 4.22 -18.76 -45.34
CA THR A 795 5.57 -18.33 -44.94
C THR A 795 6.62 -19.22 -45.61
N GLY A 796 7.75 -18.65 -46.02
CA GLY A 796 8.77 -19.39 -46.78
C GLY A 796 9.29 -20.63 -46.07
N GLU A 797 9.58 -21.67 -46.84
CA GLU A 797 9.83 -23.06 -46.39
C GLU A 797 10.91 -23.22 -45.30
N VAL A 798 10.58 -23.94 -44.22
CA VAL A 798 11.50 -24.36 -43.12
C VAL A 798 11.09 -25.65 -42.38
N GLY A 799 10.25 -26.49 -42.98
CA GLY A 799 9.80 -27.79 -42.43
C GLY A 799 8.41 -27.77 -41.78
N GLY A 800 7.48 -26.95 -42.27
CA GLY A 800 6.11 -26.87 -41.78
C GLY A 800 5.26 -25.82 -42.52
N PHE A 801 3.94 -25.88 -42.34
CA PHE A 801 2.96 -25.09 -43.10
C PHE A 801 1.69 -24.70 -42.33
N ASP A 802 1.67 -24.90 -41.01
CA ASP A 802 0.51 -24.54 -40.18
C ASP A 802 0.44 -23.03 -39.86
N TYR A 803 -0.73 -22.62 -39.35
CA TYR A 803 -1.00 -21.22 -39.08
C TYR A 803 -0.20 -20.67 -37.87
N GLU A 804 0.15 -21.51 -36.89
CA GLU A 804 0.97 -21.09 -35.74
C GLU A 804 2.40 -20.73 -36.20
N LEU A 805 2.97 -21.53 -37.09
CA LEU A 805 4.26 -21.27 -37.73
C LEU A 805 4.20 -20.03 -38.63
N PHE A 806 3.10 -19.82 -39.36
CA PHE A 806 2.87 -18.60 -40.13
C PHE A 806 2.85 -17.36 -39.21
N ILE A 807 2.12 -17.41 -38.09
CA ILE A 807 2.08 -16.32 -37.11
C ILE A 807 3.46 -16.06 -36.52
N SER A 808 4.14 -17.08 -36.00
CA SER A 808 5.50 -16.97 -35.43
C SER A 808 6.47 -16.28 -36.41
N ARG A 809 6.56 -16.78 -37.65
CA ARG A 809 7.52 -16.30 -38.65
C ARG A 809 7.16 -14.93 -39.22
N THR A 810 5.88 -14.68 -39.47
CA THR A 810 5.39 -13.48 -40.17
C THR A 810 5.21 -12.31 -39.23
N THR A 811 4.68 -12.54 -38.03
CA THR A 811 4.40 -11.50 -37.03
C THR A 811 5.53 -11.32 -36.00
N ARG A 812 6.61 -12.11 -36.11
CA ARG A 812 7.72 -12.18 -35.14
C ARG A 812 7.20 -12.54 -33.74
N ASP A 813 6.58 -13.71 -33.63
CA ASP A 813 5.98 -14.22 -32.38
C ASP A 813 5.00 -13.20 -31.75
N GLY A 814 4.23 -12.51 -32.59
CA GLY A 814 3.26 -11.49 -32.21
C GLY A 814 3.81 -10.06 -32.06
N ALA A 815 5.13 -9.85 -32.08
CA ALA A 815 5.75 -8.53 -31.87
C ALA A 815 5.43 -7.47 -32.96
N ARG A 816 4.74 -7.86 -34.05
CA ARG A 816 4.25 -6.94 -35.09
C ARG A 816 2.75 -6.62 -35.02
N TRP A 817 1.97 -7.24 -34.13
CA TRP A 817 0.51 -7.12 -34.12
C TRP A 817 0.00 -5.67 -34.04
N GLY A 818 0.62 -4.81 -33.23
CA GLY A 818 0.27 -3.38 -33.13
C GLY A 818 0.54 -2.54 -34.40
N ARG A 819 1.07 -3.14 -35.48
CA ARG A 819 1.19 -2.54 -36.82
C ARG A 819 0.28 -3.22 -37.86
N ILE A 820 -0.22 -4.41 -37.54
CA ILE A 820 -1.11 -5.22 -38.37
C ILE A 820 -2.55 -4.87 -38.02
N VAL A 821 -2.97 -5.11 -36.78
CA VAL A 821 -4.30 -4.78 -36.25
C VAL A 821 -4.38 -3.26 -36.01
N PRO A 822 -5.46 -2.57 -36.44
CA PRO A 822 -6.71 -3.09 -37.01
C PRO A 822 -6.78 -3.05 -38.55
N TYR A 823 -5.66 -3.02 -39.28
CA TYR A 823 -5.65 -2.77 -40.72
C TYR A 823 -5.76 -4.04 -41.58
N ASP A 824 -6.45 -3.92 -42.71
CA ASP A 824 -6.43 -4.90 -43.79
C ASP A 824 -5.35 -4.56 -44.84
N PHE A 825 -4.93 -5.57 -45.60
CA PHE A 825 -3.80 -5.47 -46.53
C PHE A 825 -4.10 -6.09 -47.89
N GLU A 826 -3.44 -5.60 -48.94
CA GLU A 826 -3.57 -6.15 -50.29
C GLU A 826 -2.22 -6.31 -51.01
N ILE A 827 -2.09 -7.42 -51.76
CA ILE A 827 -1.08 -7.61 -52.80
C ILE A 827 -1.77 -7.42 -54.15
N ARG A 828 -1.48 -6.31 -54.84
CA ARG A 828 -2.10 -5.94 -56.13
C ARG A 828 -1.13 -6.22 -57.28
N PHE A 829 -1.40 -7.21 -58.13
CA PHE A 829 -0.60 -7.51 -59.33
C PHE A 829 -0.96 -6.54 -60.45
N THR A 830 -0.03 -5.65 -60.83
CA THR A 830 -0.28 -4.58 -61.81
C THR A 830 0.67 -4.66 -63.00
N ALA A 831 0.33 -4.03 -64.12
CA ALA A 831 1.22 -3.97 -65.29
C ALA A 831 2.46 -3.08 -65.05
N ALA A 832 2.43 -2.23 -64.02
CA ALA A 832 3.55 -1.37 -63.63
C ALA A 832 4.44 -2.02 -62.56
N GLY A 833 3.86 -2.89 -61.72
CA GLY A 833 4.56 -3.51 -60.59
C GLY A 833 4.99 -2.50 -59.52
N SER A 834 6.06 -2.83 -58.81
CA SER A 834 6.74 -1.91 -57.90
C SER A 834 8.25 -2.12 -57.87
N VAL A 835 8.95 -1.13 -57.32
CA VAL A 835 10.37 -1.19 -56.97
C VAL A 835 10.49 -1.90 -55.62
N ALA A 836 11.35 -2.91 -55.56
CA ALA A 836 11.68 -3.63 -54.33
C ALA A 836 13.20 -3.60 -54.06
N LEU A 837 13.58 -4.02 -52.86
CA LEU A 837 14.98 -4.14 -52.44
C LEU A 837 15.31 -5.58 -52.04
N TYR A 838 16.40 -6.13 -52.58
CA TYR A 838 17.10 -7.26 -51.99
C TYR A 838 18.11 -6.75 -50.94
N PRO A 839 17.97 -7.09 -49.64
CA PRO A 839 18.90 -6.68 -48.61
C PRO A 839 20.25 -7.39 -48.72
N LEU A 840 21.31 -6.69 -48.33
CA LEU A 840 22.69 -7.17 -48.35
C LEU A 840 22.88 -8.37 -47.38
N ASP A 841 22.28 -8.28 -46.19
CA ASP A 841 22.43 -9.26 -45.10
C ASP A 841 21.84 -10.66 -45.37
N PHE A 842 21.08 -10.82 -46.47
CA PHE A 842 20.34 -12.06 -46.79
C PHE A 842 20.62 -12.60 -48.20
N SER A 843 21.50 -11.99 -48.98
CA SER A 843 21.70 -12.34 -50.41
C SER A 843 23.15 -12.71 -50.77
N GLY A 844 24.11 -12.57 -49.85
CA GLY A 844 25.54 -12.78 -50.13
C GLY A 844 26.15 -11.75 -51.11
N LEU A 845 25.39 -10.71 -51.49
CA LEU A 845 25.77 -9.72 -52.48
C LEU A 845 26.63 -8.59 -51.88
N PRO A 846 27.49 -7.92 -52.68
CA PRO A 846 28.39 -6.88 -52.18
C PRO A 846 27.71 -5.54 -51.87
N ASN A 847 26.45 -5.34 -52.26
CA ASN A 847 25.62 -4.16 -52.03
C ASN A 847 24.14 -4.57 -52.06
N HIS A 848 23.23 -3.74 -51.54
CA HIS A 848 21.80 -3.89 -51.79
C HIS A 848 21.48 -3.82 -53.30
N VAL A 849 20.49 -4.60 -53.76
CA VAL A 849 20.05 -4.59 -55.17
C VAL A 849 18.61 -4.12 -55.28
N VAL A 850 18.39 -3.13 -56.15
CA VAL A 850 17.06 -2.58 -56.46
C VAL A 850 16.49 -3.33 -57.65
N ILE A 851 15.28 -3.87 -57.51
CA ILE A 851 14.63 -4.70 -58.53
C ILE A 851 13.23 -4.19 -58.89
N GLN A 852 12.62 -4.82 -59.89
CA GLN A 852 11.18 -4.70 -60.19
C GLN A 852 10.46 -5.98 -59.77
N VAL A 853 9.33 -5.85 -59.09
CA VAL A 853 8.41 -6.94 -58.77
C VAL A 853 7.05 -6.70 -59.42
N PRO A 854 6.29 -7.75 -59.82
CA PRO A 854 5.04 -7.60 -60.59
C PRO A 854 3.83 -7.14 -59.76
N PHE A 855 4.02 -6.82 -58.48
CA PHE A 855 2.95 -6.48 -57.54
C PHE A 855 3.24 -5.19 -56.76
N GLU A 856 2.21 -4.68 -56.11
CA GLU A 856 2.26 -3.59 -55.15
C GLU A 856 1.71 -4.07 -53.80
N LEU A 857 2.29 -3.60 -52.70
CA LEU A 857 1.81 -3.88 -51.34
C LEU A 857 1.04 -2.68 -50.80
N TRP A 858 -0.12 -2.90 -50.19
CA TRP A 858 -1.00 -1.83 -49.70
C TRP A 858 -1.57 -2.17 -48.31
N ARG A 859 -1.72 -1.15 -47.46
CA ARG A 859 -2.56 -1.15 -46.26
C ARG A 859 -3.83 -0.36 -46.58
N ILE A 860 -5.01 -0.94 -46.37
CA ILE A 860 -6.28 -0.48 -46.99
C ILE A 860 -7.41 -0.19 -45.97
N GLY A 861 -7.05 0.25 -44.77
CA GLY A 861 -8.02 0.56 -43.72
C GLY A 861 -8.81 -0.68 -43.26
N ASP A 862 -10.13 -0.65 -43.41
CA ASP A 862 -11.05 -1.76 -43.15
C ASP A 862 -11.82 -2.11 -44.43
N SER A 863 -11.61 -3.33 -44.95
CA SER A 863 -12.19 -3.77 -46.22
C SER A 863 -13.72 -3.91 -46.20
N ARG A 864 -14.35 -3.88 -45.02
CA ARG A 864 -15.82 -3.86 -44.87
C ARG A 864 -16.41 -2.46 -45.07
N ASN A 865 -15.60 -1.42 -45.00
CA ASN A 865 -15.95 -0.05 -45.38
C ASN A 865 -14.80 0.59 -46.20
N PRO A 866 -14.59 0.17 -47.46
CA PRO A 866 -13.44 0.60 -48.25
C PRO A 866 -13.40 2.12 -48.47
N ASP A 867 -12.31 2.75 -48.03
CA ASP A 867 -12.01 4.17 -48.28
C ASP A 867 -10.63 4.31 -48.94
N PRO A 868 -10.54 4.31 -50.29
CA PRO A 868 -9.27 4.48 -51.00
C PRO A 868 -8.55 5.82 -50.76
N SER A 869 -9.07 6.71 -49.90
CA SER A 869 -8.35 7.90 -49.44
C SER A 869 -7.52 7.67 -48.17
N ASP A 870 -7.65 6.52 -47.48
CA ASP A 870 -6.79 6.09 -46.38
C ASP A 870 -5.72 5.04 -46.77
N ASP A 871 -5.91 4.39 -47.94
CA ASP A 871 -4.97 3.48 -48.61
C ASP A 871 -3.52 4.00 -48.55
N LEU A 872 -2.61 3.22 -47.95
CA LEU A 872 -1.18 3.53 -47.85
C LEU A 872 -0.36 2.48 -48.59
N ARG A 873 0.44 2.91 -49.58
CA ARG A 873 1.36 2.03 -50.31
C ARG A 873 2.57 1.70 -49.44
N LEU A 874 2.87 0.41 -49.36
CA LEU A 874 3.95 -0.15 -48.57
C LEU A 874 5.18 -0.47 -49.42
N ILE A 875 6.30 -0.72 -48.76
CA ILE A 875 7.59 -1.00 -49.38
C ILE A 875 7.82 -2.52 -49.36
N PRO A 876 8.03 -3.17 -50.52
CA PRO A 876 8.44 -4.57 -50.58
C PRO A 876 9.96 -4.69 -50.40
N TYR A 877 10.36 -5.41 -49.36
CA TYR A 877 11.69 -6.02 -49.29
C TYR A 877 11.55 -7.49 -49.68
N ILE A 878 12.56 -8.03 -50.36
CA ILE A 878 12.55 -9.42 -50.84
C ILE A 878 13.81 -10.11 -50.33
N ILE A 879 13.75 -11.39 -49.95
CA ILE A 879 14.93 -12.24 -49.85
C ILE A 879 14.99 -13.11 -51.11
N ASP A 880 16.11 -12.99 -51.82
CA ASP A 880 16.50 -13.78 -52.98
C ASP A 880 16.86 -15.19 -52.50
N ASN A 881 15.90 -16.13 -52.56
CA ASN A 881 16.07 -17.45 -51.96
C ASN A 881 16.89 -18.39 -52.88
N ASN A 882 17.03 -18.06 -54.17
CA ASN A 882 17.79 -18.83 -55.15
C ASN A 882 19.08 -18.14 -55.63
N GLU A 883 19.39 -16.96 -55.07
CA GLU A 883 20.55 -16.11 -55.37
C GLU A 883 20.66 -15.71 -56.86
N ASN A 884 19.53 -15.59 -57.57
CA ASN A 884 19.51 -15.33 -59.01
C ASN A 884 19.37 -13.84 -59.40
N GLY A 885 18.99 -12.98 -58.46
CA GLY A 885 18.84 -11.53 -58.63
C GLY A 885 17.54 -11.07 -59.30
N VAL A 886 16.51 -11.93 -59.41
CA VAL A 886 15.22 -11.65 -60.05
C VAL A 886 14.09 -12.28 -59.23
N PHE A 887 13.05 -11.50 -58.90
CA PHE A 887 11.88 -12.03 -58.19
C PHE A 887 11.12 -13.03 -59.08
N ASP A 888 11.33 -14.32 -58.82
CA ASP A 888 10.69 -15.42 -59.52
C ASP A 888 10.29 -16.57 -58.57
N LEU A 889 10.14 -17.78 -59.11
CA LEU A 889 9.95 -18.99 -58.32
C LEU A 889 11.31 -19.52 -57.87
N SER A 890 11.54 -19.62 -56.57
CA SER A 890 12.85 -19.92 -56.00
C SER A 890 13.37 -21.33 -56.34
N GLY A 891 12.53 -22.21 -56.91
CA GLY A 891 12.85 -23.62 -57.13
C GLY A 891 12.86 -24.43 -55.84
N THR A 892 12.48 -23.83 -54.71
CA THR A 892 12.14 -24.54 -53.48
C THR A 892 10.73 -25.09 -53.60
N ASP A 893 10.56 -26.35 -53.20
CA ASP A 893 9.26 -26.98 -53.01
C ASP A 893 8.75 -26.67 -51.62
N HIS A 894 7.57 -26.08 -51.51
CA HIS A 894 6.96 -25.82 -50.21
C HIS A 894 6.27 -27.10 -49.72
N THR A 895 6.52 -27.48 -48.47
CA THR A 895 5.98 -28.68 -47.80
C THR A 895 4.47 -28.71 -47.59
N ILE A 896 3.72 -27.79 -48.22
CA ILE A 896 2.26 -27.67 -48.11
C ILE A 896 1.55 -28.92 -48.63
N SER A 897 2.15 -29.68 -49.56
CA SER A 897 1.67 -31.00 -49.95
C SER A 897 2.80 -32.04 -50.05
N GLY A 898 2.44 -33.27 -50.42
CA GLY A 898 3.30 -34.45 -50.26
C GLY A 898 4.17 -34.82 -51.46
N GLY A 899 4.47 -33.89 -52.37
CA GLY A 899 5.31 -34.14 -53.53
C GLY A 899 5.95 -32.86 -54.06
N ASP A 900 7.07 -33.03 -54.78
CA ASP A 900 7.99 -31.99 -55.28
C ASP A 900 7.37 -30.96 -56.28
N ASN A 901 6.11 -30.54 -56.13
CA ASN A 901 5.35 -29.79 -57.13
C ASN A 901 4.52 -28.60 -56.62
N ASP A 902 4.92 -28.02 -55.49
CA ASP A 902 4.36 -26.81 -54.88
C ASP A 902 5.42 -25.68 -54.83
N PRO A 903 5.86 -25.12 -55.98
CA PRO A 903 6.90 -24.08 -56.03
C PRO A 903 6.49 -22.80 -55.31
N GLU A 904 7.39 -22.28 -54.46
CA GLU A 904 7.27 -20.96 -53.81
C GLU A 904 8.03 -19.84 -54.54
N THR A 905 7.56 -18.60 -54.37
CA THR A 905 8.34 -17.40 -54.75
C THR A 905 9.51 -17.15 -53.80
N ASP A 906 10.40 -16.23 -54.20
CA ASP A 906 11.20 -15.46 -53.24
C ASP A 906 10.36 -14.90 -52.07
N TRP A 907 11.02 -14.65 -50.92
CA TRP A 907 10.33 -14.28 -49.69
C TRP A 907 10.06 -12.78 -49.62
N ILE A 908 8.79 -12.42 -49.51
CA ILE A 908 8.24 -11.07 -49.42
C ILE A 908 8.20 -10.60 -47.96
N TYR A 909 8.73 -9.40 -47.73
CA TYR A 909 8.67 -8.65 -46.49
C TYR A 909 7.94 -7.34 -46.73
N TRP A 910 6.99 -7.05 -45.85
CA TRP A 910 6.15 -5.86 -45.89
C TRP A 910 6.74 -4.82 -44.94
N MET A 911 7.11 -3.67 -45.50
CA MET A 911 7.73 -2.57 -44.75
C MET A 911 6.83 -1.34 -44.82
N LEU A 912 6.47 -0.80 -43.65
CA LEU A 912 5.68 0.42 -43.48
C LEU A 912 6.62 1.64 -43.57
N PRO A 913 6.45 2.55 -44.54
CA PRO A 913 7.28 3.75 -44.64
C PRO A 913 7.12 4.66 -43.42
N ASN A 914 8.20 5.37 -43.05
CA ASN A 914 8.18 6.36 -41.96
C ASN A 914 7.18 7.49 -42.23
N ASN A 915 7.02 7.88 -43.50
CA ASN A 915 5.92 8.75 -43.93
C ASN A 915 4.67 7.91 -44.22
N GLN A 916 3.73 7.90 -43.27
CA GLN A 916 2.45 7.19 -43.34
C GLN A 916 1.30 8.06 -43.87
N SER A 917 1.59 9.15 -44.59
CA SER A 917 0.54 9.91 -45.29
C SER A 917 -0.14 9.02 -46.35
N PRO A 918 -1.48 8.96 -46.44
CA PRO A 918 -2.17 8.15 -47.43
C PRO A 918 -1.73 8.43 -48.88
N GLY A 919 -1.89 7.41 -49.73
CA GLY A 919 -1.32 7.34 -51.07
C GLY A 919 0.06 6.66 -51.08
N ASP A 920 0.92 7.09 -52.01
CA ASP A 920 2.23 6.47 -52.27
C ASP A 920 3.44 7.30 -51.83
N ALA A 921 3.23 8.46 -51.21
CA ALA A 921 4.31 9.41 -50.90
C ALA A 921 5.47 8.81 -50.08
N GLY A 922 5.18 7.94 -49.11
CA GLY A 922 6.19 7.24 -48.33
C GLY A 922 6.98 6.21 -49.15
N TYR A 923 6.29 5.44 -49.99
CA TYR A 923 6.92 4.51 -50.94
C TYR A 923 7.78 5.26 -51.98
N GLN A 924 7.32 6.39 -52.53
CA GLN A 924 8.09 7.18 -53.51
C GLN A 924 9.35 7.80 -52.89
N ALA A 925 9.32 8.15 -51.60
CA ALA A 925 10.51 8.59 -50.87
C ALA A 925 11.55 7.46 -50.78
N PHE A 926 11.12 6.24 -50.41
CA PHE A 926 11.97 5.05 -50.45
C PHE A 926 12.55 4.78 -51.85
N VAL A 927 11.72 4.79 -52.90
CA VAL A 927 12.19 4.61 -54.29
C VAL A 927 13.27 5.63 -54.64
N THR A 928 13.08 6.90 -54.26
CA THR A 928 14.07 7.95 -54.48
C THR A 928 15.37 7.66 -53.71
N SER A 929 15.27 7.22 -52.45
CA SER A 929 16.38 6.85 -51.57
C SER A 929 17.25 5.74 -52.21
N VAL A 930 16.64 4.58 -52.48
CA VAL A 930 17.37 3.41 -53.00
C VAL A 930 17.85 3.59 -54.45
N THR A 931 17.16 4.37 -55.28
CA THR A 931 17.60 4.62 -56.66
C THR A 931 18.75 5.63 -56.73
N THR A 932 18.85 6.53 -55.75
CA THR A 932 19.92 7.56 -55.72
C THR A 932 21.22 7.03 -55.11
N ASN A 933 21.15 6.18 -54.09
CA ASN A 933 22.33 5.61 -53.43
C ASN A 933 22.11 4.15 -52.94
N PRO A 934 21.93 3.17 -53.84
CA PRO A 934 21.65 1.79 -53.43
C PRO A 934 22.76 1.16 -52.58
N ALA A 935 24.02 1.54 -52.83
CA ALA A 935 25.19 1.01 -52.13
C ALA A 935 25.42 1.61 -50.71
N GLY A 936 24.74 2.71 -50.37
CA GLY A 936 24.83 3.34 -49.06
C GLY A 936 23.46 3.65 -48.46
N TYR A 937 22.45 2.86 -48.86
CA TYR A 937 21.15 2.81 -48.19
C TYR A 937 21.30 1.98 -46.92
N GLU A 938 20.74 2.44 -45.79
CA GLU A 938 20.81 1.73 -44.52
C GLU A 938 19.51 0.94 -44.29
N PHE A 939 19.63 -0.35 -44.01
CA PHE A 939 18.47 -1.24 -43.89
C PHE A 939 17.52 -0.80 -42.76
N GLY A 940 16.32 -0.35 -43.14
CA GLY A 940 15.29 0.08 -42.20
C GLY A 940 15.38 1.55 -41.77
N SER A 941 16.23 2.38 -42.40
CA SER A 941 16.28 3.82 -42.10
C SER A 941 14.95 4.53 -42.37
N ASP A 942 14.26 4.12 -43.44
CA ASP A 942 13.11 4.83 -44.00
C ASP A 942 11.77 4.10 -43.74
N CYS A 943 11.80 2.95 -43.08
CA CYS A 943 10.64 2.07 -42.90
C CYS A 943 10.78 1.05 -41.75
N VAL A 944 9.65 0.52 -41.26
CA VAL A 944 9.61 -0.53 -40.23
C VAL A 944 8.88 -1.79 -40.71
N GLU A 945 9.39 -2.96 -40.34
CA GLU A 945 8.77 -4.26 -40.69
C GLU A 945 7.36 -4.41 -40.08
N ILE A 946 6.40 -4.90 -40.86
CA ILE A 946 5.05 -5.25 -40.37
C ILE A 946 4.72 -6.74 -40.55
N MET A 947 5.14 -7.35 -41.66
CA MET A 947 4.96 -8.78 -41.93
C MET A 947 6.21 -9.30 -42.64
N ALA A 948 6.71 -10.45 -42.24
CA ALA A 948 8.01 -10.99 -42.65
C ALA A 948 7.89 -12.36 -43.34
N ARG A 949 8.87 -12.73 -44.17
CA ARG A 949 9.04 -14.11 -44.68
C ARG A 949 7.80 -14.71 -45.36
N MET A 950 6.98 -13.90 -46.02
CA MET A 950 5.79 -14.39 -46.73
C MET A 950 6.19 -14.89 -48.11
N VAL A 951 5.54 -15.93 -48.62
CA VAL A 951 5.72 -16.40 -50.01
C VAL A 951 4.37 -16.58 -50.68
N LEU A 952 4.38 -16.60 -52.00
CA LEU A 952 3.25 -17.09 -52.78
C LEU A 952 3.61 -18.47 -53.32
N VAL A 953 2.84 -19.49 -52.95
CA VAL A 953 3.03 -20.87 -53.41
C VAL A 953 2.02 -21.15 -54.52
N ASN A 954 2.45 -21.78 -55.61
CA ASN A 954 1.53 -22.25 -56.65
C ASN A 954 1.28 -23.76 -56.52
N PHE A 955 0.09 -24.12 -56.07
CA PHE A 955 -0.23 -25.48 -55.65
C PHE A 955 -0.38 -26.46 -56.81
N ASN A 956 0.33 -27.59 -56.70
CA ASN A 956 0.42 -28.65 -57.69
C ASN A 956 0.75 -28.13 -59.10
N ALA A 957 1.59 -27.09 -59.19
CA ALA A 957 1.83 -26.36 -60.43
C ALA A 957 2.65 -27.14 -61.46
N GLY A 958 3.65 -27.88 -60.99
CA GLY A 958 4.67 -28.56 -61.79
C GLY A 958 5.90 -28.81 -60.92
N SER A 959 6.68 -29.86 -61.20
CA SER A 959 7.71 -30.28 -60.27
C SER A 959 8.96 -29.40 -60.29
N VAL A 960 9.45 -28.96 -59.13
CA VAL A 960 10.72 -28.22 -59.01
C VAL A 960 11.94 -29.07 -59.36
N SER A 961 11.82 -30.38 -59.16
CA SER A 961 12.83 -31.40 -59.48
C SER A 961 12.91 -31.72 -60.99
N ASP A 962 12.06 -31.12 -61.84
CA ASP A 962 12.07 -31.34 -63.28
C ASP A 962 13.20 -30.53 -63.97
N PRO A 963 14.01 -31.14 -64.87
CA PRO A 963 15.05 -30.42 -65.63
C PRO A 963 14.56 -29.26 -66.52
N THR A 964 13.25 -29.11 -66.70
CA THR A 964 12.61 -28.02 -67.45
C THR A 964 11.98 -26.94 -66.58
N PHE A 965 12.09 -27.03 -65.24
CA PHE A 965 11.65 -25.99 -64.32
C PHE A 965 12.33 -24.62 -64.63
N PRO A 966 11.61 -23.48 -64.53
CA PRO A 966 10.19 -23.32 -64.19
C PRO A 966 9.22 -23.49 -65.37
N ALA A 967 9.66 -23.86 -66.58
CA ALA A 967 8.79 -23.93 -67.76
C ALA A 967 7.77 -25.09 -67.75
N ASN A 968 7.84 -25.99 -66.77
CA ASN A 968 6.87 -27.06 -66.55
C ASN A 968 5.72 -26.68 -65.60
N VAL A 969 5.77 -25.51 -64.96
CA VAL A 969 4.70 -25.06 -64.05
C VAL A 969 3.50 -24.52 -64.83
N ASN A 970 2.29 -24.74 -64.32
CA ASN A 970 1.05 -24.29 -64.97
C ASN A 970 0.97 -22.76 -65.16
N GLN A 971 1.59 -21.99 -64.26
CA GLN A 971 1.65 -20.54 -64.26
C GLN A 971 2.84 -20.08 -63.39
N ALA A 972 3.75 -19.27 -63.94
CA ALA A 972 4.98 -18.88 -63.24
C ALA A 972 4.82 -17.72 -62.24
N MET A 973 3.81 -16.87 -62.42
CA MET A 973 3.44 -15.78 -61.50
C MET A 973 1.94 -15.51 -61.56
N PRO A 974 1.29 -15.01 -60.49
CA PRO A 974 -0.08 -14.50 -60.56
C PRO A 974 -0.23 -13.46 -61.67
N GLU A 975 -1.37 -13.48 -62.35
CA GLU A 975 -1.58 -12.65 -63.54
C GLU A 975 -1.96 -11.21 -63.18
N THR A 976 -1.60 -10.25 -64.05
CA THR A 976 -1.97 -8.84 -63.89
C THR A 976 -3.49 -8.69 -63.73
N GLY A 977 -3.91 -7.98 -62.68
CA GLY A 977 -5.31 -7.91 -62.23
C GLY A 977 -5.60 -8.75 -60.99
N THR A 978 -4.68 -9.64 -60.59
CA THR A 978 -4.81 -10.41 -59.34
C THR A 978 -4.71 -9.51 -58.11
N ILE A 979 -5.65 -9.68 -57.17
CA ILE A 979 -5.60 -9.05 -55.85
C ILE A 979 -5.75 -10.13 -54.79
N PHE A 980 -4.71 -10.29 -53.97
CA PHE A 980 -4.83 -11.00 -52.69
C PHE A 980 -5.14 -9.99 -51.59
N GLN A 981 -6.06 -10.32 -50.70
CA GLN A 981 -6.48 -9.49 -49.58
C GLN A 981 -6.32 -10.27 -48.27
N ILE A 982 -5.76 -9.62 -47.25
CA ILE A 982 -5.51 -10.17 -45.92
C ILE A 982 -6.35 -9.36 -44.94
N LEU A 983 -7.20 -10.05 -44.17
CA LEU A 983 -8.08 -9.43 -43.19
C LEU A 983 -7.53 -9.58 -41.77
N SER A 984 -7.54 -8.51 -40.97
CA SER A 984 -7.18 -8.53 -39.53
C SER A 984 -8.42 -8.41 -38.63
N THR A 985 -8.27 -8.81 -37.36
CA THR A 985 -9.21 -8.41 -36.30
C THR A 985 -9.18 -6.90 -36.06
N LYS A 986 -10.28 -6.35 -35.54
CA LYS A 986 -10.56 -4.91 -35.57
C LYS A 986 -10.96 -4.40 -34.18
N THR A 987 -10.15 -3.48 -33.66
CA THR A 987 -10.26 -2.95 -32.29
C THR A 987 -11.56 -2.18 -32.05
N ASN A 988 -11.95 -2.06 -30.79
CA ASN A 988 -13.03 -1.15 -30.37
C ASN A 988 -12.75 0.29 -30.83
N GLN A 989 -13.81 0.96 -31.30
CA GLN A 989 -13.85 2.28 -31.91
C GLN A 989 -14.92 3.14 -31.21
N PRO A 990 -14.87 4.48 -31.30
CA PRO A 990 -15.87 5.36 -30.68
C PRO A 990 -17.32 5.21 -31.18
N VAL A 991 -17.54 4.46 -32.27
CA VAL A 991 -18.88 4.13 -32.79
C VAL A 991 -19.47 2.89 -32.09
N ASP A 992 -18.66 2.14 -31.33
CA ASP A 992 -19.11 0.96 -30.62
C ASP A 992 -20.03 1.28 -29.44
N LEU A 993 -21.13 0.52 -29.38
CA LEU A 993 -22.11 0.57 -28.31
C LEU A 993 -22.53 -0.85 -27.99
N TYR A 994 -22.15 -1.32 -26.80
CA TYR A 994 -22.68 -2.55 -26.23
C TYR A 994 -23.75 -2.18 -25.20
N THR A 995 -24.87 -2.88 -25.20
CA THR A 995 -25.92 -2.73 -24.18
C THR A 995 -26.28 -4.09 -23.58
N PHE A 996 -26.56 -4.12 -22.29
CA PHE A 996 -26.97 -5.33 -21.58
C PHE A 996 -27.96 -4.99 -20.46
N ASN A 997 -28.73 -5.98 -19.99
CA ASN A 997 -29.77 -5.77 -18.99
C ASN A 997 -29.59 -6.68 -17.78
N THR A 998 -29.69 -6.11 -16.58
CA THR A 998 -29.51 -6.84 -15.31
C THR A 998 -30.82 -7.25 -14.64
N ALA A 999 -31.97 -6.97 -15.26
CA ALA A 999 -33.27 -7.38 -14.75
C ALA A 999 -33.40 -8.91 -14.66
N GLY A 1000 -33.87 -9.39 -13.51
CA GLY A 1000 -33.87 -10.81 -13.15
C GLY A 1000 -32.61 -11.26 -12.39
N PHE A 1001 -31.61 -10.40 -12.21
CA PHE A 1001 -30.39 -10.69 -11.44
C PHE A 1001 -30.27 -9.82 -10.17
N GLU A 1002 -31.09 -8.78 -10.02
CA GLU A 1002 -31.16 -7.93 -8.83
C GLU A 1002 -31.64 -8.66 -7.57
N ALA A 1003 -31.30 -8.12 -6.40
CA ALA A 1003 -31.87 -8.56 -5.14
C ALA A 1003 -33.35 -8.15 -5.04
N GLU A 1004 -34.26 -9.11 -4.79
CA GLU A 1004 -35.70 -8.84 -4.70
C GLU A 1004 -36.25 -9.01 -3.28
N ALA A 1005 -37.04 -8.02 -2.84
CA ALA A 1005 -37.81 -8.06 -1.61
C ALA A 1005 -39.16 -8.77 -1.83
N THR A 1006 -39.18 -10.10 -1.74
CA THR A 1006 -40.44 -10.85 -1.85
C THR A 1006 -41.12 -11.07 -0.49
N ALA A 1007 -42.45 -11.08 -0.48
CA ALA A 1007 -43.23 -11.42 0.72
C ALA A 1007 -42.96 -12.86 1.23
N GLN A 1008 -42.48 -13.76 0.37
CA GLN A 1008 -42.06 -15.10 0.76
C GLN A 1008 -40.67 -15.09 1.41
N ALA A 1009 -39.73 -14.32 0.88
CA ALA A 1009 -38.40 -14.17 1.46
C ALA A 1009 -38.43 -13.47 2.82
N ALA A 1010 -39.22 -12.41 2.97
CA ALA A 1010 -39.45 -11.76 4.26
C ALA A 1010 -40.03 -12.74 5.31
N LYS A 1011 -40.92 -13.67 4.89
CA LYS A 1011 -41.43 -14.75 5.76
C LYS A 1011 -40.37 -15.80 6.09
N SER A 1012 -39.52 -16.19 5.14
CA SER A 1012 -38.40 -17.10 5.38
C SER A 1012 -37.38 -16.48 6.35
N ALA A 1013 -37.02 -15.21 6.17
CA ALA A 1013 -36.15 -14.45 7.07
C ALA A 1013 -36.75 -14.33 8.48
N ALA A 1014 -38.05 -14.04 8.60
CA ALA A 1014 -38.77 -14.04 9.88
C ALA A 1014 -38.73 -15.40 10.61
N GLN A 1015 -38.61 -16.53 9.89
CA GLN A 1015 -38.40 -17.84 10.50
C GLN A 1015 -36.97 -18.04 11.05
N LEU A 1016 -35.97 -17.28 10.59
CA LEU A 1016 -34.59 -17.33 11.10
C LEU A 1016 -34.38 -16.53 12.39
N VAL A 1017 -35.34 -15.71 12.81
CA VAL A 1017 -35.27 -14.90 14.05
C VAL A 1017 -34.84 -15.76 15.24
N ASN A 1018 -33.73 -15.40 15.87
CA ASN A 1018 -33.13 -16.16 16.96
C ASN A 1018 -32.42 -15.24 17.96
N ILE A 1019 -31.97 -15.78 19.09
CA ILE A 1019 -31.19 -15.07 20.11
C ILE A 1019 -29.89 -15.80 20.41
N PHE A 1020 -28.79 -15.06 20.57
CA PHE A 1020 -27.46 -15.57 20.94
C PHE A 1020 -26.76 -14.68 21.98
N PRO A 1021 -25.76 -15.19 22.73
CA PRO A 1021 -25.50 -16.61 22.95
C PRO A 1021 -26.67 -17.24 23.71
N ASN A 1022 -27.01 -18.49 23.42
CA ASN A 1022 -28.14 -19.18 24.07
C ASN A 1022 -27.80 -20.66 24.28
N PRO A 1023 -27.48 -21.10 25.52
CA PRO A 1023 -27.51 -20.32 26.76
C PRO A 1023 -26.50 -19.17 26.79
N TYR A 1024 -26.86 -18.09 27.50
CA TYR A 1024 -25.92 -17.11 28.02
C TYR A 1024 -25.25 -17.71 29.27
N LEU A 1025 -23.92 -17.81 29.28
CA LEU A 1025 -23.15 -18.54 30.30
C LEU A 1025 -22.08 -17.64 30.93
N GLY A 1026 -22.48 -16.80 31.89
CA GLY A 1026 -21.58 -15.85 32.55
C GLY A 1026 -21.28 -14.62 31.70
N GLN A 1027 -20.81 -14.84 30.46
CA GLN A 1027 -20.46 -13.79 29.49
C GLN A 1027 -20.98 -14.10 28.08
N ASN A 1028 -20.90 -13.08 27.22
CA ASN A 1028 -20.88 -13.16 25.77
C ASN A 1028 -19.49 -12.71 25.26
N ARG A 1029 -18.99 -13.28 24.16
CA ARG A 1029 -17.63 -12.99 23.65
C ARG A 1029 -17.44 -11.55 23.14
N GLY A 1030 -18.52 -10.83 22.85
CA GLY A 1030 -18.48 -9.43 22.44
C GLY A 1030 -18.55 -8.43 23.61
N GLU A 1031 -18.56 -8.90 24.85
CA GLU A 1031 -18.60 -8.03 26.04
C GLU A 1031 -17.19 -7.58 26.38
N VAL A 1032 -17.00 -6.26 26.44
CA VAL A 1032 -15.69 -5.63 26.72
C VAL A 1032 -15.41 -5.48 28.22
N ASN A 1033 -16.41 -5.69 29.09
CA ASN A 1033 -16.25 -5.68 30.55
C ASN A 1033 -17.38 -6.48 31.24
N PRO A 1034 -17.23 -6.85 32.52
CA PRO A 1034 -18.22 -7.68 33.24
C PRO A 1034 -19.59 -7.02 33.53
N VAL A 1035 -19.76 -5.72 33.26
CA VAL A 1035 -21.01 -5.00 33.55
C VAL A 1035 -21.88 -4.71 32.31
N ASP A 1036 -21.28 -4.62 31.12
CA ASP A 1036 -21.96 -4.49 29.82
C ASP A 1036 -22.43 -5.85 29.28
N ARG A 1037 -23.32 -6.50 30.04
CA ARG A 1037 -23.80 -7.87 29.75
C ARG A 1037 -24.96 -7.84 28.74
N TYR A 1038 -24.88 -8.59 27.63
CA TYR A 1038 -25.96 -8.60 26.63
C TYR A 1038 -26.11 -9.90 25.82
N MET A 1039 -27.38 -10.21 25.50
CA MET A 1039 -27.76 -11.15 24.43
C MET A 1039 -28.27 -10.37 23.21
N THR A 1040 -28.04 -10.89 22.01
CA THR A 1040 -28.43 -10.27 20.74
C THR A 1040 -29.50 -11.09 20.03
N LEU A 1041 -30.62 -10.47 19.70
CA LEU A 1041 -31.59 -10.99 18.74
C LEU A 1041 -31.14 -10.67 17.31
N THR A 1042 -31.38 -11.60 16.38
CA THR A 1042 -30.98 -11.49 14.97
C THR A 1042 -32.15 -11.73 14.02
N HIS A 1043 -31.99 -11.30 12.77
CA HIS A 1043 -32.97 -11.40 11.67
C HIS A 1043 -34.30 -10.67 11.95
N LEU A 1044 -34.30 -9.66 12.82
CA LEU A 1044 -35.49 -8.86 13.13
C LEU A 1044 -35.83 -7.93 11.95
N PRO A 1045 -37.04 -7.99 11.39
CA PRO A 1045 -37.51 -6.96 10.47
C PRO A 1045 -37.76 -5.64 11.21
N ASP A 1046 -37.75 -4.52 10.50
CA ASP A 1046 -38.20 -3.25 11.08
C ASP A 1046 -39.71 -3.26 11.32
N GLY A 1047 -40.16 -2.58 12.37
CA GLY A 1047 -41.50 -2.71 12.94
C GLY A 1047 -41.68 -3.92 13.87
N ALA A 1048 -40.64 -4.73 14.13
CA ALA A 1048 -40.72 -5.85 15.05
C ALA A 1048 -40.73 -5.38 16.53
N VAL A 1049 -41.61 -5.98 17.34
CA VAL A 1049 -41.68 -5.73 18.78
C VAL A 1049 -41.34 -7.00 19.55
N VAL A 1050 -40.18 -6.98 20.20
CA VAL A 1050 -39.69 -8.04 21.07
C VAL A 1050 -40.22 -7.81 22.49
N ARG A 1051 -40.80 -8.84 23.11
CA ARG A 1051 -41.23 -8.81 24.52
C ARG A 1051 -40.66 -10.01 25.26
N ILE A 1052 -39.97 -9.76 26.36
CA ILE A 1052 -39.22 -10.76 27.13
C ILE A 1052 -39.98 -11.04 28.43
N PHE A 1053 -40.18 -12.31 28.76
CA PHE A 1053 -41.02 -12.75 29.88
C PHE A 1053 -40.34 -13.81 30.75
N THR A 1054 -40.69 -13.84 32.03
CA THR A 1054 -40.38 -14.97 32.94
C THR A 1054 -41.15 -16.23 32.54
N LEU A 1055 -40.78 -17.39 33.12
CA LEU A 1055 -41.61 -18.61 33.03
C LEU A 1055 -43.03 -18.44 33.60
N ALA A 1056 -43.26 -17.48 34.49
CA ALA A 1056 -44.58 -17.18 35.06
C ALA A 1056 -45.42 -16.24 34.17
N GLY A 1057 -44.81 -15.64 33.14
CA GLY A 1057 -45.47 -14.72 32.22
C GLY A 1057 -45.36 -13.24 32.60
N ASP A 1058 -44.51 -12.90 33.58
CA ASP A 1058 -44.25 -11.49 33.93
C ASP A 1058 -43.40 -10.84 32.83
N LEU A 1059 -43.81 -9.66 32.37
CA LEU A 1059 -43.03 -8.87 31.40
C LEU A 1059 -41.76 -8.34 32.08
N ILE A 1060 -40.63 -8.51 31.40
CA ILE A 1060 -39.29 -8.12 31.85
C ILE A 1060 -38.78 -6.93 31.05
N GLN A 1061 -38.84 -7.01 29.73
CA GLN A 1061 -38.28 -6.00 28.83
C GLN A 1061 -39.06 -5.97 27.51
N THR A 1062 -39.21 -4.78 26.94
CA THR A 1062 -39.77 -4.54 25.61
C THR A 1062 -38.72 -3.87 24.73
N LEU A 1063 -38.41 -4.44 23.57
CA LEU A 1063 -37.54 -3.84 22.56
C LEU A 1063 -38.35 -3.63 21.28
N ASP A 1064 -38.71 -2.38 21.00
CA ASP A 1064 -39.35 -1.93 19.77
C ASP A 1064 -38.36 -1.11 18.91
N ASP A 1065 -38.82 -0.51 17.82
CA ASP A 1065 -37.97 0.30 16.95
C ASP A 1065 -37.39 1.55 17.64
N ALA A 1066 -38.05 2.10 18.67
CA ALA A 1066 -37.51 3.23 19.43
C ALA A 1066 -36.35 2.79 20.33
N ALA A 1067 -36.51 1.65 21.02
CA ALA A 1067 -35.42 1.03 21.77
C ALA A 1067 -34.25 0.62 20.84
N ARG A 1068 -34.55 0.05 19.66
CA ARG A 1068 -33.54 -0.31 18.65
C ARG A 1068 -32.83 0.91 18.08
N ALA A 1069 -33.52 2.04 17.87
CA ALA A 1069 -32.91 3.29 17.45
C ALA A 1069 -31.94 3.84 18.52
N GLN A 1070 -32.33 3.83 19.80
CA GLN A 1070 -31.46 4.21 20.92
C GLN A 1070 -30.23 3.30 21.05
N GLN A 1071 -30.36 2.03 20.69
CA GLN A 1071 -29.25 1.06 20.64
C GLN A 1071 -28.40 1.14 19.36
N GLY A 1072 -28.75 1.97 18.38
CA GLY A 1072 -28.11 1.97 17.05
C GLY A 1072 -28.35 0.69 16.22
N THR A 1073 -29.35 -0.13 16.57
CA THR A 1073 -29.65 -1.43 15.92
C THR A 1073 -30.87 -1.41 14.98
N LEU A 1074 -31.58 -0.29 14.87
CA LEU A 1074 -32.65 -0.13 13.87
C LEU A 1074 -32.08 -0.28 12.44
N GLY A 1075 -32.80 -0.96 11.53
CA GLY A 1075 -32.29 -1.29 10.18
C GLY A 1075 -31.19 -2.35 10.11
N THR A 1076 -30.51 -2.68 11.22
CA THR A 1076 -29.38 -3.66 11.21
C THR A 1076 -29.81 -5.12 11.15
N GLY A 1077 -31.10 -5.42 11.34
CA GLY A 1077 -31.60 -6.78 11.56
C GLY A 1077 -31.42 -7.30 12.98
N THR A 1078 -30.97 -6.49 13.94
CA THR A 1078 -30.68 -6.92 15.32
C THR A 1078 -31.37 -6.07 16.39
N ALA A 1079 -31.34 -6.56 17.63
CA ALA A 1079 -31.64 -5.82 18.86
C ALA A 1079 -30.87 -6.44 20.04
N ARG A 1080 -30.37 -5.64 20.98
CA ARG A 1080 -29.66 -6.14 22.17
C ARG A 1080 -30.58 -6.13 23.40
N TRP A 1081 -30.60 -7.23 24.13
CA TRP A 1081 -31.12 -7.28 25.49
C TRP A 1081 -29.94 -7.26 26.46
N ASN A 1082 -29.78 -6.14 27.18
CA ASN A 1082 -28.76 -5.88 28.18
C ASN A 1082 -28.91 -6.68 29.50
N LEU A 1083 -29.64 -7.81 29.46
CA LEU A 1083 -29.98 -8.64 30.62
C LEU A 1083 -30.58 -7.88 31.82
N ARG A 1084 -31.26 -6.76 31.56
CA ARG A 1084 -32.00 -5.96 32.56
C ARG A 1084 -33.48 -5.88 32.22
N ASN A 1085 -34.28 -5.53 33.23
CA ASN A 1085 -35.71 -5.26 33.07
C ASN A 1085 -35.99 -3.77 32.73
N GLU A 1086 -37.28 -3.42 32.52
CA GLU A 1086 -37.74 -2.03 32.25
C GLU A 1086 -37.40 -1.02 33.36
N SER A 1087 -36.95 -1.47 34.54
CA SER A 1087 -36.47 -0.64 35.65
C SER A 1087 -34.93 -0.62 35.78
N ASP A 1088 -34.21 -1.04 34.74
CA ASP A 1088 -32.74 -1.18 34.67
C ASP A 1088 -32.11 -2.14 35.70
N VAL A 1089 -32.91 -3.02 36.31
CA VAL A 1089 -32.42 -4.02 37.28
C VAL A 1089 -31.97 -5.29 36.55
N PRO A 1090 -30.77 -5.83 36.83
CA PRO A 1090 -30.32 -7.11 36.28
C PRO A 1090 -31.30 -8.26 36.55
N VAL A 1091 -31.48 -9.13 35.57
CA VAL A 1091 -32.37 -10.29 35.70
C VAL A 1091 -31.69 -11.47 36.39
N ALA A 1092 -32.48 -12.39 36.95
CA ALA A 1092 -31.95 -13.57 37.63
C ALA A 1092 -31.53 -14.67 36.64
N SER A 1093 -30.64 -15.57 37.07
CA SER A 1093 -30.37 -16.81 36.32
C SER A 1093 -31.65 -17.65 36.19
N GLY A 1094 -32.01 -18.04 34.96
CA GLY A 1094 -33.25 -18.75 34.68
C GLY A 1094 -33.60 -18.89 33.20
N MET A 1095 -34.81 -19.39 32.95
CA MET A 1095 -35.38 -19.49 31.60
C MET A 1095 -36.32 -18.32 31.34
N TYR A 1096 -36.20 -17.73 30.14
CA TYR A 1096 -37.02 -16.63 29.65
C TYR A 1096 -37.72 -17.02 28.35
N PHE A 1097 -38.96 -16.57 28.19
CA PHE A 1097 -39.68 -16.62 26.91
C PHE A 1097 -39.54 -15.28 26.21
N ILE A 1098 -39.30 -15.31 24.90
CA ILE A 1098 -39.17 -14.09 24.10
C ILE A 1098 -40.17 -14.15 22.97
N HIS A 1099 -41.19 -13.31 23.02
CA HIS A 1099 -42.20 -13.18 21.99
C HIS A 1099 -41.81 -12.04 21.04
N VAL A 1100 -41.42 -12.40 19.83
CA VAL A 1100 -41.14 -11.45 18.74
C VAL A 1100 -42.40 -11.33 17.88
N ASP A 1101 -43.03 -10.17 17.92
CA ASP A 1101 -44.14 -9.80 17.04
C ASP A 1101 -43.59 -9.09 15.80
N MET A 1102 -43.86 -9.60 14.60
CA MET A 1102 -43.39 -9.05 13.32
C MET A 1102 -44.58 -8.64 12.43
N GLY A 1103 -45.74 -8.34 13.05
CA GLY A 1103 -46.93 -7.86 12.37
C GLY A 1103 -47.41 -8.79 11.25
N ALA A 1104 -47.40 -8.31 10.01
CA ALA A 1104 -47.86 -9.06 8.83
C ALA A 1104 -47.00 -10.31 8.50
N LEU A 1105 -45.77 -10.40 9.04
CA LEU A 1105 -44.90 -11.56 8.90
C LEU A 1105 -45.20 -12.65 9.96
N GLY A 1106 -46.05 -12.36 10.94
CA GLY A 1106 -46.44 -13.26 12.03
C GLY A 1106 -45.68 -13.00 13.32
N ALA A 1107 -45.72 -13.95 14.25
CA ALA A 1107 -45.02 -13.87 15.53
C ALA A 1107 -44.24 -15.16 15.81
N LYS A 1108 -43.12 -15.05 16.54
CA LYS A 1108 -42.26 -16.16 16.93
C LYS A 1108 -41.98 -16.13 18.43
N VAL A 1109 -42.06 -17.29 19.09
CA VAL A 1109 -41.65 -17.43 20.50
C VAL A 1109 -40.33 -18.18 20.55
N LEU A 1110 -39.31 -17.53 21.13
CA LEU A 1110 -38.02 -18.12 21.46
C LEU A 1110 -37.96 -18.47 22.96
N LYS A 1111 -36.97 -19.28 23.33
CA LYS A 1111 -36.60 -19.58 24.72
C LYS A 1111 -35.14 -19.19 24.90
N ALA A 1112 -34.84 -18.37 25.90
CA ALA A 1112 -33.49 -18.00 26.28
C ALA A 1112 -33.16 -18.60 27.65
N ALA A 1113 -31.99 -19.22 27.78
CA ALA A 1113 -31.44 -19.64 29.06
C ALA A 1113 -30.36 -18.63 29.48
N VAL A 1114 -30.51 -18.04 30.66
CA VAL A 1114 -29.57 -17.03 31.20
C VAL A 1114 -28.95 -17.57 32.47
N PHE A 1115 -27.62 -17.64 32.52
CA PHE A 1115 -26.86 -17.94 33.73
C PHE A 1115 -25.98 -16.72 34.02
N MET A 1116 -26.44 -15.87 34.94
CA MET A 1116 -25.69 -14.71 35.40
C MET A 1116 -24.45 -15.16 36.19
N PRO A 1117 -23.30 -14.49 36.03
CA PRO A 1117 -22.13 -14.74 36.87
C PRO A 1117 -22.39 -14.23 38.29
N GLU A 1118 -21.61 -14.73 39.25
CA GLU A 1118 -21.54 -14.14 40.59
C GLU A 1118 -20.93 -12.75 40.48
N GLU A 1119 -21.63 -11.71 40.95
CA GLU A 1119 -21.09 -10.34 40.95
C GLU A 1119 -19.96 -10.23 41.96
N ARG A 1120 -18.73 -10.22 41.45
CA ARG A 1120 -17.51 -9.94 42.19
C ARG A 1120 -17.04 -8.54 41.84
N LEU A 1121 -16.55 -7.81 42.84
CA LEU A 1121 -15.93 -6.51 42.63
C LEU A 1121 -14.48 -6.75 42.22
N ASP A 1122 -14.12 -6.38 41.00
CA ASP A 1122 -12.73 -6.34 40.54
C ASP A 1122 -12.03 -5.10 41.10
N LYS A 1123 -11.86 -5.07 42.43
CA LYS A 1123 -10.83 -4.36 43.20
C LYS A 1123 -10.98 -4.60 44.71
N PHE A 1124 -9.85 -4.92 45.34
CA PHE A 1124 -9.52 -4.53 46.71
C PHE A 1124 -8.47 -3.42 46.65
#